data_AF-A0A7L9GC63-F1
#
_entry.id   AF-A0A7L9GC63-F1
#
_cell.length_a   1.000
_cell.length_b   1.000
_cell.length_c   1.000
_cell.angle_alpha   90.00
_cell.angle_beta   90.00
_cell.angle_gamma   90.00
#
_symmetry.space_group_name_H-M   'P 1'
#
loop_
_entity.id
_entity.type
_entity.pdbx_description
1 polymer ?
#
loop_
_entity_poly.entity_id
_entity_poly.type
_entity_poly.pdbx_seq_one_letter_code
_entity_poly.pdbx_strand_id
1 'polypeptide(L)'
;MKLLLASVLLAISLANSTVLQASSEPRHLLARSISAAAPLTLSGDDRHWLKNRQRLILGSARPDYPPFEINVSQHDYEGLSADYAGIIGEQLDIPIEVRRFDSRHEAITALRDGHIDLLGSSNAFEAADAQLSLSTPYADDLPVIVTREGHSLKSTPDLAGLRLAMVDHYLPAVSVRTLYPKAQLSLYRSTLAGLAAVVLGEADAYLGDAISTDYMIGKSFQGTLKIDHFSQLAPEAFAFAIASDNPRLHRLVDKALSRISESERLNILRRWSSGNTSLLLQRHLTALSEEEEAWITAHPTISVLVNTSLAPLTFNDAQHRPSGITLDLLKQISLRTGLQFTPVESASSQAMIDRLVHGEAQMIGALGYGADRLKQLRYTRPYLVSPRVLVTRNDGESPAQAKALDGKRIALVRGSPQQAVLQQRYPQAEIVEVDNPLGQMEAVANGVADVALSSHINAAYYISHVFKDRLRIASVLDDAPAIAAFAVAADQPQLQAILDKALLSIPPEELDQLINRWRTSTLVSDSPWRDYRTLALQVLVLSALLLAGVVFWNSYLRKLINQRTEAQHALQAQLALSRGLLEQLRQAKDDAEQASQTKSTFLATMSHEIRTPMNAVIGLLELALEDSRSGRSDAQTLQTAHDSAIGLLELIGDILDISRIESGHISLQPVPTNLVELVRATLRVFEGNARAKGLHLQGELPAEPVWVLADPLRLKQILSNLISNAIKFTDRGEVQACLLLPKVAGHGVLAIELNVRDTGIGISPADQARLFSAFVQVDGPRARQGAGLGLVISRTLAELMGGALSLQSVEGVGTRVQVSLRLPVCEAPAQADPQLTTHESNSGPLNILVVDDYPANLLLLERQLQTLGHHVTLAENGEIALARWQEARFDLVITDCSMPVMDGHELTRRIRSLEGERGLPAGRILGVTANAQAEERTRCLASGMDECLFKPIGLRTLKTHLPQLRPQQPSPEPFHSGFDLAELRHLTQDDEQLTRHLLEQLSISVSEDLAALRALATDAPDEAVRALAHRIKGGAKMIRVRAVVKDCEAIEHAHARGLPTVEQRGQLQVSLQALLDEMREALNAIAASS
;
A
#
# COMPACT_ATOMS: atom_id res chain seq x y z
N MET A 1 -50.21 -35.90 44.88
CA MET A 1 -48.90 -35.32 45.28
C MET A 1 -47.71 -36.19 44.85
N LYS A 2 -47.70 -37.51 45.06
CA LYS A 2 -46.60 -38.41 44.61
C LYS A 2 -46.41 -38.51 43.08
N LEU A 3 -47.50 -38.47 42.30
CA LEU A 3 -47.44 -38.48 40.83
C LEU A 3 -46.89 -37.18 40.23
N LEU A 4 -47.16 -36.03 40.87
CA LEU A 4 -46.63 -34.72 40.47
C LEU A 4 -45.14 -34.58 40.79
N LEU A 5 -44.68 -35.16 41.91
CA LEU A 5 -43.26 -35.19 42.25
C LEU A 5 -42.46 -36.11 41.29
N ALA A 6 -43.05 -37.24 40.89
CA ALA A 6 -42.42 -38.17 39.94
C ALA A 6 -42.29 -37.58 38.54
N SER A 7 -43.30 -36.83 38.06
CA SER A 7 -43.23 -36.14 36.76
C SER A 7 -42.24 -34.98 36.75
N VAL A 8 -42.06 -34.27 37.87
CA VAL A 8 -41.06 -33.20 37.99
C VAL A 8 -39.64 -33.76 38.09
N LEU A 9 -39.43 -34.88 38.80
CA LEU A 9 -38.14 -35.58 38.82
C LEU A 9 -37.78 -36.20 37.46
N LEU A 10 -38.76 -36.72 36.71
CA LEU A 10 -38.53 -37.21 35.35
C LEU A 10 -38.19 -36.05 34.39
N ALA A 11 -38.89 -34.91 34.50
CA ALA A 11 -38.62 -33.72 33.71
C ALA A 11 -37.26 -33.07 34.03
N ILE A 12 -36.81 -33.10 35.30
CA ILE A 12 -35.47 -32.63 35.69
C ILE A 12 -34.40 -33.62 35.23
N SER A 13 -34.67 -34.93 35.21
CA SER A 13 -33.74 -35.93 34.65
C SER A 13 -33.60 -35.84 33.12
N LEU A 14 -34.68 -35.46 32.43
CA LEU A 14 -34.72 -35.24 30.97
C LEU A 14 -34.18 -33.85 30.57
N ALA A 15 -34.26 -32.85 31.45
CA ALA A 15 -33.69 -31.52 31.22
C ALA A 15 -32.18 -31.45 31.53
N ASN A 16 -31.68 -32.29 32.44
CA ASN A 16 -30.24 -32.38 32.75
C ASN A 16 -29.46 -33.27 31.76
N SER A 17 -30.12 -34.01 30.87
CA SER A 17 -29.43 -34.78 29.82
C SER A 17 -29.16 -33.96 28.55
N THR A 18 -29.60 -32.70 28.50
CA THR A 18 -29.39 -31.79 27.35
C THR A 18 -28.40 -30.65 27.63
N VAL A 19 -27.74 -30.63 28.80
CA VAL A 19 -26.77 -29.57 29.17
C VAL A 19 -25.41 -30.20 29.48
N LEU A 20 -24.79 -30.79 28.46
CA LEU A 20 -23.34 -31.03 28.37
C LEU A 20 -22.99 -31.52 26.95
N GLN A 21 -23.61 -30.90 25.93
CA GLN A 21 -23.05 -30.93 24.59
C GLN A 21 -22.01 -29.81 24.57
N ALA A 22 -20.74 -30.15 24.81
CA ALA A 22 -19.64 -29.18 24.72
C ALA A 22 -19.80 -28.38 23.42
N SER A 23 -19.76 -27.05 23.51
CA SER A 23 -19.86 -26.12 22.39
C SER A 23 -18.68 -26.32 21.45
N SER A 24 -18.78 -27.35 20.60
CA SER A 24 -17.72 -27.68 19.64
C SER A 24 -18.12 -27.24 18.24
N GLU A 25 -17.23 -26.48 17.60
CA GLU A 25 -17.40 -26.01 16.23
C GLU A 25 -16.86 -27.07 15.27
N PRO A 26 -17.62 -27.52 14.25
CA PRO A 26 -17.10 -28.42 13.24
C PRO A 26 -16.04 -27.72 12.39
N ARG A 27 -15.00 -28.47 12.01
CA ARG A 27 -13.94 -28.02 11.10
C ARG A 27 -13.69 -29.06 10.01
N HIS A 28 -13.38 -28.59 8.82
CA HIS A 28 -13.00 -29.38 7.66
C HIS A 28 -11.50 -29.67 7.71
N LEU A 29 -11.12 -30.94 7.68
CA LEU A 29 -9.73 -31.36 7.68
C LEU A 29 -9.09 -31.05 6.31
N LEU A 30 -8.14 -30.12 6.28
CA LEU A 30 -7.32 -29.84 5.09
C LEU A 30 -5.94 -30.47 5.25
N ALA A 31 -5.85 -31.77 4.96
CA ALA A 31 -4.58 -32.47 4.84
C ALA A 31 -3.95 -32.20 3.47
N ARG A 32 -2.72 -31.69 3.45
CA ARG A 32 -1.94 -31.40 2.23
C ARG A 32 -1.00 -32.53 1.85
N SER A 33 -0.95 -33.57 2.68
CA SER A 33 -0.08 -34.74 2.50
C SER A 33 -0.92 -35.96 2.17
N ILE A 34 -0.49 -36.69 1.14
CA ILE A 34 -1.05 -37.97 0.72
C ILE A 34 0.02 -39.01 0.99
N SER A 35 -0.36 -40.16 1.54
CA SER A 35 0.58 -41.23 1.79
C SER A 35 1.09 -41.83 0.48
N ALA A 36 2.40 -42.02 0.36
CA ALA A 36 2.98 -42.75 -0.76
C ALA A 36 2.73 -44.27 -0.66
N ALA A 37 2.33 -44.76 0.51
CA ALA A 37 2.05 -46.16 0.77
C ALA A 37 0.58 -46.50 0.50
N ALA A 38 0.32 -47.66 -0.12
CA ALA A 38 -1.04 -48.16 -0.27
C ALA A 38 -1.75 -48.32 1.09
N PRO A 39 -3.08 -48.15 1.16
CA PRO A 39 -3.85 -48.26 2.41
C PRO A 39 -3.61 -49.58 3.16
N LEU A 40 -3.70 -49.52 4.48
CA LEU A 40 -3.35 -50.64 5.35
C LEU A 40 -4.26 -51.85 5.08
N THR A 41 -3.66 -53.03 4.93
CA THR A 41 -4.43 -54.28 4.86
C THR A 41 -4.91 -54.65 6.27
N LEU A 42 -6.12 -54.20 6.60
CA LEU A 42 -6.77 -54.45 7.89
C LEU A 42 -7.29 -55.89 8.02
N SER A 43 -7.29 -56.42 9.24
CA SER A 43 -7.96 -57.69 9.54
C SER A 43 -9.48 -57.57 9.32
N GLY A 44 -10.16 -58.68 9.04
CA GLY A 44 -11.62 -58.68 8.83
C GLY A 44 -12.38 -58.04 9.99
N ASP A 45 -11.96 -58.33 11.23
CA ASP A 45 -12.56 -57.79 12.45
C ASP A 45 -12.28 -56.28 12.60
N ASP A 46 -11.08 -55.82 12.28
CA ASP A 46 -10.72 -54.39 12.38
C ASP A 46 -11.43 -53.55 11.31
N ARG A 47 -11.54 -54.08 10.08
CA ARG A 47 -12.29 -53.44 8.99
C ARG A 47 -13.78 -53.35 9.31
N HIS A 48 -14.37 -54.41 9.87
CA HIS A 48 -15.77 -54.38 10.30
C HIS A 48 -16.00 -53.38 11.43
N TRP A 49 -15.08 -53.32 12.40
CA TRP A 49 -15.14 -52.36 13.51
C TRP A 49 -15.05 -50.90 13.02
N LEU A 50 -14.13 -50.57 12.10
CA LEU A 50 -14.03 -49.23 11.51
C LEU A 50 -15.26 -48.86 10.68
N LYS A 51 -15.79 -49.77 9.86
CA LYS A 51 -17.03 -49.54 9.10
C LYS A 51 -18.22 -49.23 10.00
N ASN A 52 -18.32 -49.88 11.16
CA ASN A 52 -19.40 -49.62 12.12
C ASN A 52 -19.27 -48.24 12.79
N ARG A 53 -18.05 -47.70 12.92
CA ARG A 53 -17.83 -46.33 13.45
C ARG A 53 -18.14 -45.23 12.45
N GLN A 54 -18.07 -45.52 11.14
CA GLN A 54 -18.31 -44.60 10.01
C GLN A 54 -17.31 -43.44 9.86
N ARG A 55 -16.84 -42.85 10.96
CA ARG A 55 -15.89 -41.73 11.02
C ARG A 55 -15.07 -41.78 12.30
N LEU A 56 -13.92 -41.09 12.30
CA LEU A 56 -13.17 -40.75 13.51
C LEU A 56 -13.30 -39.24 13.77
N ILE A 57 -13.37 -38.86 15.03
CA ILE A 57 -13.48 -37.45 15.43
C ILE A 57 -12.16 -36.99 16.07
N LEU A 58 -11.51 -36.02 15.44
CA LEU A 58 -10.31 -35.34 15.94
C LEU A 58 -10.70 -34.05 16.70
N GLY A 59 -10.22 -33.90 17.92
CA GLY A 59 -10.33 -32.67 18.70
C GLY A 59 -9.22 -31.68 18.39
N SER A 60 -9.58 -30.39 18.42
CA SER A 60 -8.68 -29.23 18.44
C SER A 60 -9.18 -28.23 19.48
N ALA A 61 -8.34 -27.30 19.94
CA ALA A 61 -8.71 -26.35 21.00
C ALA A 61 -8.34 -24.89 20.69
N ARG A 62 -9.01 -23.94 21.35
CA ARG A 62 -8.61 -22.54 21.40
C ARG A 62 -7.69 -22.26 22.62
N PRO A 63 -6.70 -21.34 22.49
CA PRO A 63 -6.20 -20.79 21.24
C PRO A 63 -5.44 -21.86 20.43
N ASP A 64 -5.28 -21.61 19.13
CA ASP A 64 -4.57 -22.53 18.23
C ASP A 64 -3.10 -22.73 18.65
N TYR A 65 -2.54 -23.88 18.27
CA TYR A 65 -1.15 -24.28 18.52
C TYR A 65 -0.35 -24.36 17.20
N PRO A 66 -0.06 -23.24 16.52
CA PRO A 66 0.61 -23.27 15.22
C PRO A 66 2.09 -23.65 15.36
N PRO A 67 2.66 -24.45 14.42
CA PRO A 67 2.03 -24.89 13.18
C PRO A 67 1.33 -26.24 13.28
N PHE A 68 1.17 -26.82 14.47
CA PHE A 68 0.48 -28.11 14.63
C PHE A 68 -1.01 -28.01 14.34
N GLU A 69 -1.67 -26.98 14.86
CA GLU A 69 -3.08 -26.69 14.66
C GLU A 69 -3.24 -25.25 14.20
N ILE A 70 -3.93 -25.06 13.08
CA ILE A 70 -4.22 -23.76 12.49
C ILE A 70 -5.68 -23.76 12.08
N ASN A 71 -6.47 -22.89 12.70
CA ASN A 71 -7.90 -22.71 12.43
C ASN A 71 -8.19 -21.25 12.05
N VAL A 72 -7.35 -20.64 11.19
CA VAL A 72 -7.47 -19.23 10.77
C VAL A 72 -8.68 -19.04 9.84
N SER A 73 -8.95 -20.00 8.97
CA SER A 73 -10.19 -20.07 8.20
C SER A 73 -11.39 -20.30 9.13
N GLN A 74 -12.58 -19.81 8.76
CA GLN A 74 -13.80 -20.06 9.53
C GLN A 74 -14.18 -21.54 9.57
N HIS A 75 -13.80 -22.31 8.56
CA HIS A 75 -14.23 -23.70 8.40
C HIS A 75 -13.08 -24.70 8.42
N ASP A 76 -11.86 -24.30 8.09
CA ASP A 76 -10.77 -25.26 7.90
C ASP A 76 -9.92 -25.50 9.14
N TYR A 77 -9.42 -26.72 9.25
CA TYR A 77 -8.36 -27.15 10.16
C TYR A 77 -7.18 -27.64 9.33
N GLU A 78 -6.06 -26.94 9.44
CA GLU A 78 -4.80 -27.26 8.78
C GLU A 78 -3.64 -27.25 9.79
N GLY A 79 -2.46 -27.64 9.33
CA GLY A 79 -1.25 -27.69 10.14
C GLY A 79 -0.58 -29.07 10.10
N LEU A 80 0.47 -29.21 10.92
CA LEU A 80 1.27 -30.43 10.99
C LEU A 80 0.44 -31.60 11.52
N SER A 81 -0.37 -31.41 12.57
CA SER A 81 -1.27 -32.46 13.10
C SER A 81 -2.36 -32.83 12.09
N ALA A 82 -2.82 -31.87 11.28
CA ALA A 82 -3.80 -32.11 10.21
C ALA A 82 -3.25 -33.00 9.10
N ASP A 83 -1.99 -32.79 8.68
CA ASP A 83 -1.32 -33.62 7.68
C ASP A 83 -1.22 -35.08 8.13
N TYR A 84 -0.84 -35.32 9.39
CA TYR A 84 -0.79 -36.68 9.94
C TYR A 84 -2.18 -37.30 10.11
N ALA A 85 -3.18 -36.52 10.52
CA ALA A 85 -4.56 -36.98 10.61
C ALA A 85 -5.07 -37.42 9.22
N GLY A 86 -4.80 -36.66 8.16
CA GLY A 86 -5.15 -37.04 6.79
C GLY A 86 -4.57 -38.40 6.39
N ILE A 87 -3.28 -38.62 6.68
CA ILE A 87 -2.61 -39.91 6.41
C ILE A 87 -3.23 -41.05 7.23
N ILE A 88 -3.59 -40.81 8.50
CA ILE A 88 -4.29 -41.82 9.32
C ILE A 88 -5.64 -42.19 8.69
N GLY A 89 -6.42 -41.20 8.26
CA GLY A 89 -7.71 -41.43 7.61
C GLY A 89 -7.58 -42.24 6.31
N GLU A 90 -6.58 -41.91 5.50
CA GLU A 90 -6.25 -42.63 4.26
C GLU A 90 -5.80 -44.08 4.54
N GLN A 91 -4.86 -44.27 5.47
CA GLN A 91 -4.31 -45.59 5.81
C GLN A 91 -5.35 -46.52 6.42
N LEU A 92 -6.31 -45.98 7.17
CA LEU A 92 -7.38 -46.75 7.81
C LEU A 92 -8.67 -46.84 6.98
N ASP A 93 -8.75 -46.15 5.83
CA ASP A 93 -9.94 -46.08 4.97
C ASP A 93 -11.19 -45.62 5.75
N ILE A 94 -11.03 -44.55 6.55
CA ILE A 94 -12.10 -43.94 7.36
C ILE A 94 -11.97 -42.41 7.36
N PRO A 95 -13.06 -41.64 7.13
CA PRO A 95 -13.01 -40.18 7.17
C PRO A 95 -12.76 -39.67 8.59
N ILE A 96 -12.02 -38.56 8.69
CA ILE A 96 -11.77 -37.85 9.94
C ILE A 96 -12.55 -36.52 9.94
N GLU A 97 -13.40 -36.33 10.93
CA GLU A 97 -14.06 -35.05 11.22
C GLU A 97 -13.31 -34.31 12.33
N VAL A 98 -13.24 -32.99 12.23
CA VAL A 98 -12.57 -32.17 13.25
C VAL A 98 -13.59 -31.39 14.08
N ARG A 99 -13.40 -31.35 15.39
CA ARG A 99 -14.21 -30.61 16.36
C ARG A 99 -13.31 -29.69 17.17
N ARG A 100 -13.57 -28.38 17.09
CA ARG A 100 -12.81 -27.37 17.82
C ARG A 100 -13.56 -26.98 19.11
N PHE A 101 -12.86 -27.06 20.24
CA PHE A 101 -13.36 -26.72 21.58
C PHE A 101 -12.84 -25.35 22.06
N ASP A 102 -13.52 -24.75 23.03
CA ASP A 102 -13.15 -23.43 23.55
C ASP A 102 -11.88 -23.44 24.41
N SER A 103 -11.48 -24.61 24.93
CA SER A 103 -10.22 -24.77 25.65
C SER A 103 -9.63 -26.17 25.52
N ARG A 104 -8.31 -26.28 25.77
CA ARG A 104 -7.61 -27.59 25.76
C ARG A 104 -8.15 -28.55 26.82
N HIS A 105 -8.55 -28.03 27.99
CA HIS A 105 -9.13 -28.82 29.07
C HIS A 105 -10.49 -29.43 28.69
N GLU A 106 -11.32 -28.68 27.95
CA GLU A 106 -12.58 -29.21 27.41
C GLU A 106 -12.35 -30.29 26.37
N ALA A 107 -11.36 -30.13 25.48
CA ALA A 107 -11.00 -31.16 24.51
C ALA A 107 -10.52 -32.45 25.19
N ILE A 108 -9.71 -32.35 26.24
CA ILE A 108 -9.27 -33.50 27.06
C ILE A 108 -10.48 -34.19 27.72
N THR A 109 -11.41 -33.41 28.26
CA THR A 109 -12.64 -33.96 28.88
C THR A 109 -13.50 -34.68 27.83
N ALA A 110 -13.68 -34.08 26.66
CA ALA A 110 -14.38 -34.68 25.54
C ALA A 110 -13.72 -35.98 25.05
N LEU A 111 -12.40 -36.10 25.11
CA LEU A 111 -11.67 -37.33 24.77
C LEU A 111 -11.93 -38.43 25.81
N ARG A 112 -11.89 -38.10 27.11
CA ARG A 112 -12.17 -39.05 28.20
C ARG A 112 -13.61 -39.57 28.16
N ASP A 113 -14.56 -38.69 27.84
CA ASP A 113 -15.98 -39.02 27.77
C ASP A 113 -16.36 -39.73 26.45
N GLY A 114 -15.40 -39.89 25.52
CA GLY A 114 -15.61 -40.55 24.23
C GLY A 114 -16.40 -39.71 23.22
N HIS A 115 -16.49 -38.40 23.41
CA HIS A 115 -17.08 -37.46 22.46
C HIS A 115 -16.16 -37.18 21.25
N ILE A 116 -14.86 -37.35 21.42
CA ILE A 116 -13.85 -37.36 20.35
C ILE A 116 -13.00 -38.63 20.45
N ASP A 117 -12.42 -39.08 19.34
CA ASP A 117 -11.61 -40.30 19.27
C ASP A 117 -10.10 -40.01 19.39
N LEU A 118 -9.67 -38.84 18.91
CA LEU A 118 -8.26 -38.42 18.82
C LEU A 118 -8.14 -36.98 19.28
N LEU A 119 -7.06 -36.63 19.97
CA LEU A 119 -6.66 -35.24 20.20
C LEU A 119 -5.26 -35.03 19.61
N GLY A 120 -5.13 -34.01 18.75
CA GLY A 120 -3.88 -33.68 18.08
C GLY A 120 -2.94 -32.86 18.97
N SER A 121 -1.68 -32.77 18.54
CA SER A 121 -0.68 -31.88 19.14
C SER A 121 -0.47 -32.16 20.63
N SER A 122 -0.59 -33.43 21.03
CA SER A 122 -0.46 -33.86 22.41
C SER A 122 1.00 -34.15 22.76
N ASN A 123 1.43 -33.75 23.95
CA ASN A 123 2.82 -33.82 24.43
C ASN A 123 2.83 -34.34 25.89
N ALA A 124 3.88 -34.09 26.69
CA ALA A 124 3.87 -34.54 28.10
C ALA A 124 2.73 -33.98 28.95
N PHE A 125 2.13 -32.86 28.55
CA PHE A 125 0.98 -32.33 29.26
C PHE A 125 -0.16 -33.37 29.29
N GLU A 126 -0.52 -33.95 28.14
CA GLU A 126 -1.49 -35.04 28.09
C GLU A 126 -0.93 -36.38 28.56
N ALA A 127 0.38 -36.64 28.38
CA ALA A 127 0.99 -37.88 28.89
C ALA A 127 0.93 -38.01 30.43
N ALA A 128 0.84 -36.89 31.14
CA ALA A 128 0.68 -36.86 32.59
C ALA A 128 -0.72 -37.30 33.07
N ASP A 129 -1.69 -37.42 32.16
CA ASP A 129 -3.05 -37.89 32.45
C ASP A 129 -3.14 -39.42 32.39
N ALA A 130 -3.46 -40.04 33.53
CA ALA A 130 -3.55 -41.51 33.64
C ALA A 130 -4.68 -42.14 32.80
N GLN A 131 -5.66 -41.36 32.34
CA GLN A 131 -6.77 -41.86 31.50
C GLN A 131 -6.50 -41.76 30.00
N LEU A 132 -5.37 -41.17 29.61
CA LEU A 132 -4.99 -41.00 28.22
C LEU A 132 -3.73 -41.82 27.91
N SER A 133 -3.61 -42.19 26.64
CA SER A 133 -2.46 -42.87 26.07
C SER A 133 -2.03 -42.14 24.80
N LEU A 134 -0.73 -41.96 24.61
CA LEU A 134 -0.18 -41.33 23.42
C LEU A 134 0.14 -42.38 22.36
N SER A 135 -0.15 -42.06 21.09
CA SER A 135 0.28 -42.85 19.93
C SER A 135 1.81 -42.85 19.79
N THR A 136 2.32 -43.59 18.81
CA THR A 136 3.69 -43.35 18.32
C THR A 136 3.85 -41.88 17.93
N PRO A 137 4.97 -41.25 18.27
CA PRO A 137 5.16 -39.82 18.01
C PRO A 137 5.30 -39.53 16.53
N TYR A 138 4.70 -38.44 16.08
CA TYR A 138 4.76 -37.96 14.69
C TYR A 138 5.66 -36.74 14.50
N ALA A 139 6.05 -36.06 15.58
CA ALA A 139 7.06 -35.01 15.56
C ALA A 139 7.87 -35.03 16.85
N ASP A 140 9.16 -34.75 16.78
CA ASP A 140 10.04 -34.70 17.94
C ASP A 140 9.95 -33.32 18.60
N ASP A 141 9.91 -33.28 19.92
CA ASP A 141 9.89 -32.06 20.70
C ASP A 141 11.28 -31.78 21.28
N LEU A 142 11.86 -30.67 20.84
CA LEU A 142 13.14 -30.16 21.31
C LEU A 142 12.88 -28.86 22.08
N PRO A 143 12.86 -28.88 23.42
CA PRO A 143 12.61 -27.68 24.19
C PRO A 143 13.73 -26.67 23.99
N VAL A 144 13.39 -25.42 23.69
CA VAL A 144 14.33 -24.33 23.40
C VAL A 144 14.10 -23.13 24.31
N ILE A 145 15.19 -22.41 24.58
CA ILE A 145 15.17 -21.11 25.25
C ILE A 145 15.29 -20.01 24.20
N VAL A 146 14.36 -19.06 24.23
CA VAL A 146 14.26 -17.94 23.29
C VAL A 146 14.50 -16.63 24.02
N THR A 147 15.27 -15.75 23.39
CA THR A 147 15.64 -14.43 23.92
C THR A 147 15.54 -13.35 22.83
N ARG A 148 15.62 -12.08 23.24
CA ARG A 148 15.74 -10.95 22.30
C ARG A 148 17.06 -11.00 21.55
N GLU A 149 17.04 -10.55 20.30
CA GLU A 149 18.25 -10.41 19.48
C GLU A 149 19.33 -9.60 20.22
N GLY A 150 20.57 -10.06 20.18
CA GLY A 150 21.70 -9.43 20.89
C GLY A 150 21.85 -9.79 22.38
N HIS A 151 20.92 -10.51 23.00
CA HIS A 151 21.07 -11.06 24.35
C HIS A 151 21.42 -12.56 24.29
N SER A 152 22.26 -13.06 25.19
CA SER A 152 22.63 -14.48 25.26
C SER A 152 22.51 -14.96 26.70
N LEU A 153 21.84 -16.10 26.91
CA LEU A 153 21.65 -16.70 28.24
C LEU A 153 22.46 -17.99 28.41
N LYS A 154 23.31 -18.34 27.45
CA LYS A 154 24.20 -19.52 27.52
C LYS A 154 25.10 -19.55 28.76
N SER A 155 25.44 -18.37 29.32
CA SER A 155 26.26 -18.25 30.54
C SER A 155 25.48 -18.42 31.86
N THR A 156 24.15 -18.48 31.80
CA THR A 156 23.24 -18.62 32.96
C THR A 156 22.30 -19.80 32.74
N PRO A 157 22.81 -21.04 32.72
CA PRO A 157 22.02 -22.23 32.39
C PRO A 157 20.91 -22.54 33.41
N ASP A 158 21.01 -22.03 34.65
CA ASP A 158 19.98 -22.19 35.69
C ASP A 158 18.86 -21.13 35.63
N LEU A 159 18.98 -20.16 34.72
CA LEU A 159 18.04 -19.05 34.51
C LEU A 159 17.68 -18.29 35.82
N ALA A 160 18.63 -18.23 36.76
CA ALA A 160 18.37 -17.69 38.09
C ALA A 160 17.92 -16.22 38.07
N GLY A 161 16.80 -15.93 38.74
CA GLY A 161 16.26 -14.58 38.89
C GLY A 161 15.54 -14.04 37.65
N LEU A 162 15.47 -14.80 36.56
CA LEU A 162 14.83 -14.40 35.31
C LEU A 162 13.34 -14.76 35.29
N ARG A 163 12.54 -13.97 34.58
CA ARG A 163 11.13 -14.28 34.27
C ARG A 163 11.06 -15.17 33.04
N LEU A 164 10.62 -16.41 33.24
CA LEU A 164 10.52 -17.44 32.21
C LEU A 164 9.06 -17.57 31.75
N ALA A 165 8.78 -17.23 30.50
CA ALA A 165 7.48 -17.44 29.88
C ALA A 165 7.36 -18.85 29.30
N MET A 166 6.20 -19.49 29.44
CA MET A 166 5.90 -20.79 28.84
C MET A 166 4.40 -20.89 28.53
N VAL A 167 4.02 -21.70 27.54
CA VAL A 167 2.60 -22.03 27.30
C VAL A 167 2.08 -22.94 28.41
N ASP A 168 0.85 -22.71 28.89
CA ASP A 168 0.26 -23.43 30.02
C ASP A 168 0.03 -24.93 29.78
N HIS A 169 -0.12 -25.34 28.53
CA HIS A 169 -0.31 -26.73 28.08
C HIS A 169 0.87 -27.27 27.25
N TYR A 170 2.09 -26.79 27.51
CA TYR A 170 3.31 -27.34 26.90
C TYR A 170 3.97 -28.41 27.77
N LEU A 171 4.64 -28.01 28.85
CA LEU A 171 5.27 -28.94 29.81
C LEU A 171 4.60 -28.84 31.18
N PRO A 172 4.57 -29.94 31.97
CA PRO A 172 4.08 -29.89 33.33
C PRO A 172 4.86 -28.85 34.16
N ALA A 173 4.15 -27.88 34.73
CA ALA A 173 4.78 -26.78 35.47
C ALA A 173 5.66 -27.25 36.65
N VAL A 174 5.36 -28.41 37.23
CA VAL A 174 6.15 -29.03 38.30
C VAL A 174 7.53 -29.46 37.80
N SER A 175 7.61 -30.06 36.61
CA SER A 175 8.87 -30.49 35.99
C SER A 175 9.77 -29.30 35.70
N VAL A 176 9.19 -28.23 35.16
CA VAL A 176 9.92 -26.99 34.83
C VAL A 176 10.43 -26.28 36.09
N ARG A 177 9.61 -26.21 37.15
CA ARG A 177 10.04 -25.65 38.45
C ARG A 177 11.11 -26.48 39.15
N THR A 178 11.16 -27.78 38.88
CA THR A 178 12.22 -28.66 39.42
C THR A 178 13.55 -28.40 38.72
N LEU A 179 13.52 -28.19 37.40
CA LEU A 179 14.73 -27.92 36.61
C LEU A 179 15.23 -26.47 36.78
N TYR A 180 14.32 -25.50 36.82
CA TYR A 180 14.63 -24.07 36.95
C TYR A 180 14.03 -23.48 38.24
N PRO A 181 14.49 -23.93 39.43
CA PRO A 181 13.87 -23.54 40.71
C PRO A 181 14.05 -22.06 41.07
N LYS A 182 15.05 -21.41 40.48
CA LYS A 182 15.36 -19.98 40.71
C LYS A 182 14.74 -19.04 39.68
N ALA A 183 14.08 -19.59 38.65
CA ALA A 183 13.39 -18.79 37.62
C ALA A 183 11.94 -18.52 38.04
N GLN A 184 11.40 -17.37 37.64
CA GLN A 184 10.00 -16.99 37.86
C GLN A 184 9.17 -17.44 36.66
N LEU A 185 8.59 -18.64 36.74
CA LEU A 185 7.75 -19.20 35.68
C LEU A 185 6.39 -18.49 35.60
N SER A 186 6.10 -17.92 34.42
CA SER A 186 4.82 -17.30 34.05
C SER A 186 4.19 -18.07 32.89
N LEU A 187 2.93 -18.49 33.06
CA LEU A 187 2.21 -19.28 32.07
C LEU A 187 1.33 -18.41 31.19
N TYR A 188 1.36 -18.67 29.88
CA TYR A 188 0.61 -17.96 28.86
C TYR A 188 -0.31 -18.93 28.11
N ARG A 189 -1.42 -18.42 27.57
CA ARG A 189 -2.40 -19.25 26.86
C ARG A 189 -1.93 -19.70 25.46
N SER A 190 -0.97 -19.01 24.85
CA SER A 190 -0.49 -19.30 23.49
C SER A 190 0.99 -18.99 23.31
N THR A 191 1.62 -19.65 22.34
CA THR A 191 3.01 -19.42 21.92
C THR A 191 3.23 -17.97 21.52
N LEU A 192 2.28 -17.37 20.80
CA LEU A 192 2.31 -15.95 20.42
C LEU A 192 2.40 -15.04 21.65
N ALA A 193 1.54 -15.25 22.65
CA ALA A 193 1.51 -14.42 23.86
C ALA A 193 2.80 -14.58 24.68
N GLY A 194 3.32 -15.81 24.80
CA GLY A 194 4.57 -16.08 25.52
C GLY A 194 5.80 -15.43 24.86
N LEU A 195 5.91 -15.51 23.52
CA LEU A 195 6.98 -14.86 22.76
C LEU A 195 6.84 -13.33 22.78
N ALA A 196 5.62 -12.80 22.64
CA ALA A 196 5.36 -11.36 22.72
C ALA A 196 5.75 -10.77 24.08
N ALA A 197 5.54 -11.50 25.18
CA ALA A 197 5.99 -11.08 26.51
C ALA A 197 7.51 -10.87 26.58
N VAL A 198 8.30 -11.67 25.87
CA VAL A 198 9.76 -11.49 25.77
C VAL A 198 10.11 -10.24 24.94
N VAL A 199 9.38 -9.97 23.85
CA VAL A 199 9.58 -8.76 23.04
C VAL A 199 9.27 -7.50 23.85
N LEU A 200 8.15 -7.49 24.57
CA LEU A 200 7.67 -6.36 25.36
C LEU A 200 8.45 -6.16 26.67
N GLY A 201 9.34 -7.08 27.03
CA GLY A 201 10.11 -7.01 28.27
C GLY A 201 9.32 -7.42 29.53
N GLU A 202 8.15 -8.04 29.37
CA GLU A 202 7.36 -8.65 30.45
C GLU A 202 7.95 -9.98 30.92
N ALA A 203 8.68 -10.67 30.02
CA ALA A 203 9.52 -11.83 30.31
C ALA A 203 10.95 -11.61 29.81
N ASP A 204 11.90 -12.33 30.41
CA ASP A 204 13.32 -12.25 30.05
C ASP A 204 13.72 -13.36 29.08
N ALA A 205 13.04 -14.52 29.17
CA ALA A 205 13.20 -15.64 28.27
C ALA A 205 11.86 -16.37 28.07
N TYR A 206 11.74 -17.09 26.95
CA TYR A 206 10.62 -17.99 26.68
C TYR A 206 11.12 -19.43 26.52
N LEU A 207 10.40 -20.37 27.13
CA LEU A 207 10.58 -21.81 26.99
C LEU A 207 9.43 -22.39 26.16
N GLY A 208 9.75 -23.02 25.03
CA GLY A 208 8.77 -23.66 24.14
C GLY A 208 9.40 -24.77 23.32
N ASP A 209 8.61 -25.41 22.45
CA ASP A 209 9.10 -26.41 21.50
C ASP A 209 9.78 -25.73 20.31
N ALA A 210 10.79 -26.36 19.73
CA ALA A 210 11.53 -25.77 18.62
C ALA A 210 10.66 -25.53 17.38
N ILE A 211 9.67 -26.39 17.10
CA ILE A 211 8.86 -26.36 15.87
C ILE A 211 7.94 -25.12 15.87
N SER A 212 7.14 -24.97 16.91
CA SER A 212 6.20 -23.85 17.06
C SER A 212 6.94 -22.54 17.28
N THR A 213 8.04 -22.59 18.03
CA THR A 213 8.90 -21.42 18.22
C THR A 213 9.49 -20.93 16.90
N ASP A 214 10.10 -21.81 16.10
CA ASP A 214 10.70 -21.45 14.81
C ASP A 214 9.65 -20.88 13.86
N TYR A 215 8.49 -21.54 13.78
CA TYR A 215 7.37 -21.05 12.98
C TYR A 215 6.94 -19.64 13.38
N MET A 216 6.78 -19.38 14.69
CA MET A 216 6.32 -18.09 15.19
C MET A 216 7.37 -16.99 15.05
N ILE A 217 8.65 -17.31 15.26
CA ILE A 217 9.74 -16.36 15.03
C ILE A 217 9.83 -16.01 13.55
N GLY A 218 9.81 -17.01 12.66
CA GLY A 218 9.86 -16.79 11.22
C GLY A 218 8.67 -15.99 10.69
N LYS A 219 7.46 -16.22 11.24
CA LYS A 219 6.24 -15.55 10.79
C LYS A 219 6.05 -14.14 11.34
N SER A 220 6.37 -13.90 12.61
CA SER A 220 5.93 -12.68 13.32
C SER A 220 7.03 -11.95 14.09
N PHE A 221 8.20 -12.55 14.34
CA PHE A 221 9.24 -11.95 15.21
C PHE A 221 10.65 -11.98 14.59
N GLN A 222 10.73 -12.06 13.26
CA GLN A 222 12.00 -12.15 12.54
C GLN A 222 12.89 -10.94 12.85
N GLY A 223 14.14 -11.20 13.25
CA GLY A 223 15.11 -10.15 13.60
C GLY A 223 14.90 -9.50 14.97
N THR A 224 13.88 -9.90 15.74
CA THR A 224 13.60 -9.39 17.09
C THR A 224 13.89 -10.44 18.16
N LEU A 225 13.50 -11.69 17.88
CA LEU A 225 13.74 -12.85 18.75
C LEU A 225 14.65 -13.86 18.05
N LYS A 226 15.38 -14.64 18.86
CA LYS A 226 16.16 -15.79 18.40
C LYS A 226 16.05 -16.95 19.37
N ILE A 227 16.17 -18.16 18.83
CA ILE A 227 16.47 -19.34 19.63
C ILE A 227 17.91 -19.20 20.14
N ASP A 228 18.10 -19.15 21.46
CA ASP A 228 19.41 -18.96 22.08
C ASP A 228 20.16 -20.29 22.23
N HIS A 229 19.49 -21.30 22.79
CA HIS A 229 20.01 -22.67 22.96
C HIS A 229 18.88 -23.68 23.22
N PHE A 230 19.18 -24.97 23.09
CA PHE A 230 18.31 -26.07 23.51
C PHE A 230 18.36 -26.25 25.03
N SER A 231 17.21 -26.49 25.65
CA SER A 231 17.10 -26.80 27.08
C SER A 231 17.74 -28.15 27.42
N GLN A 232 18.09 -28.35 28.68
CA GLN A 232 18.58 -29.63 29.21
C GLN A 232 17.46 -30.63 29.50
N LEU A 233 16.19 -30.24 29.27
CA LEU A 233 15.06 -31.15 29.36
C LEU A 233 15.26 -32.31 28.37
N ALA A 234 14.84 -33.51 28.79
CA ALA A 234 14.82 -34.65 27.91
C ALA A 234 13.94 -34.32 26.68
N PRO A 235 14.37 -34.65 25.47
CA PRO A 235 13.53 -34.49 24.30
C PRO A 235 12.28 -35.35 24.49
N GLU A 236 11.12 -34.71 24.31
CA GLU A 236 9.83 -35.37 24.30
C GLU A 236 9.35 -35.46 22.86
N ALA A 237 8.07 -35.78 22.65
CA ALA A 237 7.53 -35.85 21.31
C ALA A 237 6.05 -35.52 21.26
N PHE A 238 5.61 -35.03 20.10
CA PHE A 238 4.22 -34.79 19.79
C PHE A 238 3.59 -36.05 19.19
N ALA A 239 2.42 -36.40 19.72
CA ALA A 239 1.65 -37.58 19.37
C ALA A 239 0.14 -37.26 19.36
N PHE A 240 -0.67 -38.23 18.94
CA PHE A 240 -2.11 -38.17 19.15
C PHE A 240 -2.45 -38.77 20.52
N ALA A 241 -3.23 -38.07 21.34
CA ALA A 241 -3.79 -38.65 22.54
C ALA A 241 -5.08 -39.42 22.23
N ILE A 242 -5.22 -40.58 22.86
CA ILE A 242 -6.33 -41.53 22.72
C ILE A 242 -6.75 -41.98 24.12
N ALA A 243 -8.04 -42.14 24.36
CA ALA A 243 -8.54 -42.66 25.64
C ALA A 243 -7.99 -44.08 25.91
N SER A 244 -7.47 -44.30 27.12
CA SER A 244 -6.81 -45.56 27.51
C SER A 244 -7.73 -46.79 27.49
N ASP A 245 -9.05 -46.58 27.49
CA ASP A 245 -10.07 -47.62 27.37
C ASP A 245 -10.30 -48.09 25.92
N ASN A 246 -9.63 -47.49 24.94
CA ASN A 246 -9.72 -47.84 23.52
C ASN A 246 -8.37 -48.33 22.93
N PRO A 247 -7.81 -49.46 23.43
CA PRO A 247 -6.53 -50.00 22.96
C PRO A 247 -6.58 -50.46 21.49
N ARG A 248 -7.78 -50.71 20.95
CA ARG A 248 -7.95 -51.10 19.55
C ARG A 248 -7.66 -49.95 18.61
N LEU A 249 -8.20 -48.76 18.88
CA LEU A 249 -7.93 -47.56 18.09
C LEU A 249 -6.46 -47.18 18.18
N HIS A 250 -5.90 -47.18 19.40
CA HIS A 250 -4.48 -46.92 19.66
C HIS A 250 -3.57 -47.75 18.75
N ARG A 251 -3.74 -49.08 18.76
CA ARG A 251 -2.97 -49.99 17.88
C ARG A 251 -3.16 -49.69 16.39
N LEU A 252 -4.34 -49.26 15.95
CA LEU A 252 -4.60 -48.96 14.53
C LEU A 252 -3.92 -47.66 14.09
N VAL A 253 -3.95 -46.63 14.94
CA VAL A 253 -3.26 -45.36 14.71
C VAL A 253 -1.75 -45.57 14.64
N ASP A 254 -1.17 -46.33 15.57
CA ASP A 254 0.26 -46.65 15.56
C ASP A 254 0.68 -47.42 14.29
N LYS A 255 -0.18 -48.34 13.82
CA LYS A 255 0.04 -49.04 12.55
C LYS A 255 -0.01 -48.10 11.35
N ALA A 256 -0.88 -47.09 11.36
CA ALA A 256 -0.93 -46.10 10.30
C ALA A 256 0.31 -45.19 10.33
N LEU A 257 0.69 -44.68 11.50
CA LEU A 257 1.85 -43.79 11.67
C LEU A 257 3.18 -44.48 11.35
N SER A 258 3.34 -45.77 11.69
CA SER A 258 4.54 -46.54 11.35
C SER A 258 4.74 -46.81 9.85
N ARG A 259 3.72 -46.54 9.01
CA ARG A 259 3.86 -46.60 7.54
C ARG A 259 4.47 -45.33 6.95
N ILE A 260 4.48 -44.24 7.70
CA ILE A 260 5.00 -42.95 7.24
C ILE A 260 6.51 -43.02 7.21
N SER A 261 7.07 -42.88 6.02
CA SER A 261 8.52 -42.86 5.81
C SER A 261 9.15 -41.61 6.44
N GLU A 262 10.44 -41.69 6.75
CA GLU A 262 11.21 -40.53 7.23
C GLU A 262 11.19 -39.38 6.20
N SER A 263 11.16 -39.70 4.90
CA SER A 263 11.06 -38.70 3.82
C SER A 263 9.71 -37.96 3.81
N GLU A 264 8.60 -38.66 4.06
CA GLU A 264 7.28 -38.03 4.21
C GLU A 264 7.23 -37.13 5.44
N ARG A 265 7.73 -37.61 6.59
CA ARG A 265 7.85 -36.82 7.83
C ARG A 265 8.66 -35.54 7.59
N LEU A 266 9.79 -35.65 6.89
CA LEU A 266 10.63 -34.51 6.51
C LEU A 266 9.89 -33.51 5.63
N ASN A 267 9.15 -33.98 4.62
CA ASN A 267 8.41 -33.12 3.72
C ASN A 267 7.27 -32.38 4.44
N ILE A 268 6.55 -33.07 5.34
CA ILE A 268 5.53 -32.45 6.20
C ILE A 268 6.17 -31.36 7.07
N LEU A 269 7.26 -31.68 7.77
CA LEU A 269 7.93 -30.72 8.64
C LEU A 269 8.48 -29.52 7.87
N ARG A 270 9.08 -29.74 6.69
CA ARG A 270 9.58 -28.67 5.81
C ARG A 270 8.50 -27.68 5.43
N ARG A 271 7.31 -28.17 5.07
CA ARG A 271 6.15 -27.33 4.68
C ARG A 271 5.75 -26.34 5.76
N TRP A 272 5.85 -26.77 7.02
CA TRP A 272 5.39 -26.03 8.18
C TRP A 272 6.51 -25.30 8.94
N SER A 273 7.74 -25.30 8.43
CA SER A 273 8.90 -24.66 9.05
C SER A 273 9.37 -23.44 8.25
N SER A 274 10.03 -22.48 8.90
CA SER A 274 10.44 -21.20 8.30
C SER A 274 11.75 -21.25 7.47
N GLY A 275 12.19 -22.46 7.10
CA GLY A 275 13.48 -22.71 6.43
C GLY A 275 14.57 -23.27 7.37
N ASN A 276 14.37 -23.24 8.69
CA ASN A 276 15.30 -23.84 9.66
C ASN A 276 14.97 -25.31 9.99
N THR A 277 14.40 -26.08 9.06
CA THR A 277 13.96 -27.47 9.30
C THR A 277 15.09 -28.34 9.86
N SER A 278 16.32 -28.02 9.47
CA SER A 278 17.54 -28.68 9.89
C SER A 278 17.91 -28.47 11.37
N LEU A 279 17.37 -27.44 12.06
CA LEU A 279 17.46 -27.29 13.53
C LEU A 279 16.49 -28.19 14.27
N LEU A 280 15.34 -28.47 13.65
CA LEU A 280 14.23 -29.25 14.22
C LEU A 280 14.48 -30.75 14.08
N LEU A 281 15.23 -31.14 13.06
CA LEU A 281 15.74 -32.49 12.91
C LEU A 281 16.94 -32.60 13.84
N GLN A 282 16.79 -33.35 14.92
CA GLN A 282 17.86 -33.66 15.85
C GLN A 282 18.93 -34.53 15.16
N ARG A 283 19.67 -33.93 14.23
CA ARG A 283 20.98 -34.38 13.85
C ARG A 283 21.94 -33.43 14.55
N HIS A 284 22.37 -33.82 15.76
CA HIS A 284 23.83 -33.84 15.97
C HIS A 284 24.38 -34.36 14.65
N LEU A 285 25.31 -33.65 14.00
CA LEU A 285 25.96 -34.15 12.79
C LEU A 285 26.40 -35.59 13.08
N THR A 286 25.56 -36.57 12.76
CA THR A 286 25.67 -37.96 13.23
C THR A 286 26.80 -38.67 12.45
N ALA A 287 27.46 -37.88 11.59
CA ALA A 287 28.62 -38.18 10.79
C ALA A 287 29.91 -37.53 11.33
N LEU A 288 29.90 -36.80 12.46
CA LEU A 288 31.16 -36.37 13.09
C LEU A 288 31.87 -37.58 13.69
N SER A 289 33.19 -37.66 13.48
CA SER A 289 34.00 -38.70 14.14
C SER A 289 34.29 -38.31 15.59
N GLU A 290 34.63 -39.29 16.43
CA GLU A 290 35.06 -39.02 17.81
C GLU A 290 36.25 -38.04 17.87
N GLU A 291 37.16 -38.11 16.90
CA GLU A 291 38.27 -37.17 16.76
C GLU A 291 37.81 -35.73 16.50
N GLU A 292 36.75 -35.55 15.69
CA GLU A 292 36.20 -34.24 15.37
C GLU A 292 35.40 -33.66 16.54
N GLU A 293 34.64 -34.47 17.27
CA GLU A 293 33.92 -34.04 18.49
C GLU A 293 34.91 -33.63 19.60
N ALA A 294 35.98 -34.40 19.79
CA ALA A 294 37.06 -34.05 20.70
C ALA A 294 37.75 -32.74 20.27
N TRP A 295 37.94 -32.54 18.96
CA TRP A 295 38.52 -31.31 18.42
C TRP A 295 37.63 -30.09 18.69
N ILE A 296 36.31 -30.19 18.47
CA ILE A 296 35.33 -29.12 18.75
C ILE A 296 35.35 -28.76 20.24
N THR A 297 35.38 -29.77 21.11
CA THR A 297 35.43 -29.58 22.56
C THR A 297 36.71 -28.87 23.00
N ALA A 298 37.84 -29.17 22.35
CA ALA A 298 39.12 -28.51 22.60
C ALA A 298 39.20 -27.08 22.02
N HIS A 299 38.45 -26.79 20.95
CA HIS A 299 38.48 -25.51 20.23
C HIS A 299 37.07 -24.91 20.06
N PRO A 300 36.42 -24.51 21.16
CA PRO A 300 35.02 -24.05 21.12
C PRO A 300 34.84 -22.73 20.35
N THR A 301 35.92 -21.93 20.21
CA THR A 301 35.89 -20.62 19.55
C THR A 301 36.90 -20.57 18.41
N ILE A 302 36.45 -20.18 17.22
CA ILE A 302 37.21 -20.10 15.98
C ILE A 302 37.26 -18.65 15.50
N SER A 303 38.46 -18.10 15.35
CA SER A 303 38.64 -16.79 14.75
C SER A 303 38.62 -16.87 13.22
N VAL A 304 37.79 -16.01 12.62
CA VAL A 304 37.48 -16.01 11.20
C VAL A 304 37.94 -14.71 10.57
N LEU A 305 38.96 -14.78 9.71
CA LEU A 305 39.40 -13.64 8.93
C LEU A 305 38.36 -13.29 7.87
N VAL A 306 37.91 -12.03 7.88
CA VAL A 306 36.92 -11.50 6.94
C VAL A 306 37.42 -10.19 6.34
N ASN A 307 37.09 -9.96 5.07
CA ASN A 307 37.30 -8.67 4.42
C ASN A 307 35.95 -7.95 4.31
N THR A 308 35.83 -6.82 4.99
CA THR A 308 34.60 -6.00 5.12
C THR A 308 34.25 -5.21 3.86
N SER A 309 35.01 -5.37 2.77
CA SER A 309 34.75 -4.74 1.47
C SER A 309 34.17 -5.70 0.41
N LEU A 310 33.74 -6.91 0.80
CA LEU A 310 33.26 -7.97 -0.10
C LEU A 310 31.72 -8.12 -0.11
N ALA A 311 30.97 -7.03 -0.03
CA ALA A 311 29.50 -7.08 0.02
C ALA A 311 28.91 -7.79 -1.22
N PRO A 312 27.92 -8.70 -1.09
CA PRO A 312 27.17 -9.02 0.13
C PRO A 312 27.73 -10.18 0.98
N LEU A 313 28.91 -10.74 0.66
CA LEU A 313 29.47 -11.88 1.41
C LEU A 313 29.87 -11.49 2.83
N THR A 314 30.73 -10.48 2.94
CA THR A 314 31.19 -9.91 4.21
C THR A 314 31.37 -8.41 4.03
N PHE A 315 30.64 -7.63 4.81
CA PHE A 315 30.71 -6.18 4.79
C PHE A 315 30.26 -5.59 6.12
N ASN A 316 30.47 -4.29 6.32
CA ASN A 316 29.96 -3.61 7.50
C ASN A 316 28.58 -3.03 7.21
N ASP A 317 27.61 -3.32 8.09
CA ASP A 317 26.27 -2.74 8.02
C ASP A 317 26.29 -1.22 8.33
N ALA A 318 25.12 -0.59 8.30
CA ALA A 318 24.98 0.84 8.54
C ALA A 318 25.37 1.28 9.97
N GLN A 319 25.50 0.30 10.89
CA GLN A 319 25.93 0.41 12.29
C GLN A 319 27.40 -0.01 12.49
N HIS A 320 28.14 -0.27 11.40
CA HIS A 320 29.55 -0.69 11.39
C HIS A 320 29.81 -2.06 12.02
N ARG A 321 28.82 -2.95 12.02
CA ARG A 321 28.98 -4.35 12.45
C ARG A 321 29.20 -5.26 11.24
N PRO A 322 30.10 -6.25 11.34
CA PRO A 322 30.27 -7.25 10.29
C PRO A 322 28.96 -8.00 10.01
N SER A 323 28.52 -7.97 8.76
CA SER A 323 27.29 -8.58 8.24
C SER A 323 27.53 -9.20 6.86
N GLY A 324 26.62 -10.07 6.41
CA GLY A 324 26.64 -10.66 5.08
C GLY A 324 26.44 -12.17 5.07
N ILE A 325 26.34 -12.73 3.86
CA ILE A 325 26.00 -14.13 3.60
C ILE A 325 26.91 -15.08 4.38
N THR A 326 28.22 -14.81 4.40
CA THR A 326 29.21 -15.67 5.06
C THR A 326 28.99 -15.74 6.56
N LEU A 327 28.66 -14.61 7.20
CA LEU A 327 28.45 -14.56 8.64
C LEU A 327 27.13 -15.21 9.05
N ASP A 328 26.07 -15.09 8.23
CA ASP A 328 24.83 -15.81 8.47
C ASP A 328 24.98 -17.32 8.27
N LEU A 329 25.76 -17.74 7.28
CA LEU A 329 26.11 -19.14 7.09
C LEU A 329 26.89 -19.70 8.28
N LEU A 330 27.85 -18.95 8.82
CA LEU A 330 28.59 -19.35 10.03
C LEU A 330 27.69 -19.46 11.26
N LYS A 331 26.63 -18.65 11.38
CA LYS A 331 25.62 -18.83 12.44
C LYS A 331 24.91 -20.18 12.29
N GLN A 332 24.53 -20.56 11.07
CA GLN A 332 23.91 -21.88 10.83
C GLN A 332 24.87 -23.02 11.15
N ILE A 333 26.15 -22.89 10.80
CA ILE A 333 27.18 -23.88 11.16
C ILE A 333 27.37 -23.94 12.67
N SER A 334 27.34 -22.80 13.38
CA SER A 334 27.44 -22.72 14.84
C SER A 334 26.33 -23.52 15.53
N LEU A 335 25.10 -23.41 15.03
CA LEU A 335 23.96 -24.14 15.58
C LEU A 335 24.08 -25.66 15.40
N ARG A 336 24.81 -26.14 14.38
CA ARG A 336 24.98 -27.58 14.08
C ARG A 336 26.20 -28.21 14.74
N THR A 337 27.26 -27.43 14.88
CA THR A 337 28.56 -27.92 15.37
C THR A 337 28.83 -27.54 16.82
N GLY A 338 28.13 -26.52 17.35
CA GLY A 338 28.43 -25.91 18.64
C GLY A 338 29.58 -24.88 18.62
N LEU A 339 30.39 -24.85 17.56
CA LEU A 339 31.51 -23.92 17.40
C LEU A 339 31.03 -22.46 17.42
N GLN A 340 31.79 -21.58 18.05
CA GLN A 340 31.54 -20.14 18.06
C GLN A 340 32.52 -19.44 17.13
N PHE A 341 32.01 -18.65 16.19
CA PHE A 341 32.84 -17.96 15.19
C PHE A 341 32.98 -16.47 15.53
N THR A 342 34.22 -16.00 15.65
CA THR A 342 34.53 -14.60 15.94
C THR A 342 35.17 -13.94 14.72
N PRO A 343 34.52 -12.96 14.07
CA PRO A 343 35.08 -12.30 12.89
C PRO A 343 36.26 -11.40 13.27
N VAL A 344 37.34 -11.45 12.48
CA VAL A 344 38.53 -10.62 12.58
C VAL A 344 38.76 -9.93 11.24
N GLU A 345 38.74 -8.61 11.24
CA GLU A 345 38.86 -7.82 10.01
C GLU A 345 40.29 -7.87 9.44
N SER A 346 40.36 -7.91 8.11
CA SER A 346 41.60 -7.83 7.34
C SER A 346 41.37 -7.07 6.04
N ALA A 347 42.36 -6.27 5.64
CA ALA A 347 42.23 -5.31 4.54
C ALA A 347 42.27 -5.95 3.14
N SER A 348 42.88 -7.12 2.98
CA SER A 348 43.03 -7.76 1.66
C SER A 348 43.06 -9.27 1.74
N SER A 349 42.75 -9.92 0.61
CA SER A 349 42.82 -11.38 0.48
C SER A 349 44.23 -11.91 0.76
N GLN A 350 45.28 -11.18 0.37
CA GLN A 350 46.66 -11.59 0.65
C GLN A 350 46.98 -11.49 2.13
N ALA A 351 46.61 -10.38 2.79
CA ALA A 351 46.82 -10.21 4.22
C ALA A 351 46.05 -11.26 5.03
N MET A 352 44.85 -11.67 4.60
CA MET A 352 44.13 -12.79 5.22
C MET A 352 44.91 -14.11 5.12
N ILE A 353 45.49 -14.41 3.96
CA ILE A 353 46.28 -15.64 3.75
C ILE A 353 47.52 -15.62 4.64
N ASP A 354 48.26 -14.51 4.64
CA ASP A 354 49.49 -14.41 5.43
C ASP A 354 49.18 -14.60 6.92
N ARG A 355 48.15 -13.94 7.45
CA ARG A 355 47.74 -14.06 8.86
C ARG A 355 47.26 -15.47 9.22
N LEU A 356 46.56 -16.14 8.32
CA LEU A 356 46.14 -17.54 8.50
C LEU A 356 47.36 -18.48 8.57
N VAL A 357 48.34 -18.31 7.66
CA VAL A 357 49.56 -19.15 7.63
C VAL A 357 50.46 -18.89 8.85
N HIS A 358 50.48 -17.67 9.38
CA HIS A 358 51.20 -17.33 10.61
C HIS A 358 50.46 -17.76 11.89
N GLY A 359 49.27 -18.35 11.78
CA GLY A 359 48.49 -18.85 12.92
C GLY A 359 47.79 -17.75 13.74
N GLU A 360 47.66 -16.54 13.21
CA GLU A 360 46.95 -15.44 13.89
C GLU A 360 45.42 -15.63 13.88
N ALA A 361 44.93 -16.49 12.98
CA ALA A 361 43.54 -16.92 12.95
C ALA A 361 43.42 -18.38 12.47
N GLN A 362 42.24 -18.99 12.65
CA GLN A 362 42.05 -20.41 12.31
C GLN A 362 41.41 -20.62 10.93
N MET A 363 40.69 -19.62 10.40
CA MET A 363 40.06 -19.74 9.08
C MET A 363 39.84 -18.39 8.40
N ILE A 364 39.60 -18.43 7.09
CA ILE A 364 39.12 -17.31 6.26
C ILE A 364 37.68 -17.58 5.85
N GLY A 365 36.81 -16.60 6.05
CA GLY A 365 35.36 -16.72 5.82
C GLY A 365 34.96 -16.84 4.35
N ALA A 366 35.62 -16.12 3.45
CA ALA A 366 35.30 -16.13 2.03
C ALA A 366 36.56 -15.98 1.18
N LEU A 367 36.93 -17.03 0.45
CA LEU A 367 38.03 -16.99 -0.49
C LEU A 367 37.71 -17.83 -1.72
N GLY A 368 38.02 -17.31 -2.91
CA GLY A 368 37.95 -18.10 -4.14
C GLY A 368 39.10 -19.09 -4.26
N TYR A 369 38.91 -20.13 -5.07
CA TYR A 369 39.97 -21.09 -5.36
C TYR A 369 41.13 -20.43 -6.12
N GLY A 370 42.36 -20.76 -5.74
CA GLY A 370 43.58 -20.34 -6.41
C GLY A 370 44.56 -21.50 -6.52
N ALA A 371 44.98 -21.84 -7.75
CA ALA A 371 45.85 -22.98 -8.03
C ALA A 371 47.21 -22.88 -7.29
N ASP A 372 47.75 -21.66 -7.17
CA ASP A 372 49.03 -21.42 -6.48
C ASP A 372 48.95 -21.56 -4.95
N ARG A 373 47.74 -21.56 -4.38
CA ARG A 373 47.49 -21.47 -2.94
C ARG A 373 47.15 -22.81 -2.29
N LEU A 374 46.93 -23.86 -3.09
CA LEU A 374 46.59 -25.22 -2.64
C LEU A 374 47.67 -25.89 -1.79
N LYS A 375 48.91 -25.40 -1.83
CA LYS A 375 50.03 -25.95 -1.03
C LYS A 375 50.03 -25.47 0.42
N GLN A 376 49.38 -24.35 0.71
CA GLN A 376 49.43 -23.69 2.03
C GLN A 376 48.05 -23.67 2.71
N LEU A 377 46.98 -23.85 1.94
CA LEU A 377 45.59 -23.75 2.40
C LEU A 377 44.80 -24.99 2.02
N ARG A 378 43.86 -25.36 2.90
CA ARG A 378 42.79 -26.30 2.59
C ARG A 378 41.50 -25.53 2.40
N TYR A 379 40.76 -25.89 1.37
CA TYR A 379 39.46 -25.29 1.08
C TYR A 379 38.35 -26.27 1.41
N THR A 380 37.23 -25.72 1.85
CA THR A 380 35.95 -26.42 1.91
C THR A 380 35.31 -26.52 0.52
N ARG A 381 34.25 -27.32 0.44
CA ARG A 381 33.31 -27.26 -0.68
C ARG A 381 32.75 -25.82 -0.80
N PRO A 382 32.50 -25.34 -2.03
CA PRO A 382 32.06 -23.97 -2.21
C PRO A 382 30.63 -23.84 -1.69
N TYR A 383 30.39 -22.81 -0.87
CA TYR A 383 29.04 -22.49 -0.40
C TYR A 383 28.36 -21.44 -1.27
N LEU A 384 29.11 -20.80 -2.18
CA LEU A 384 28.57 -19.86 -3.16
C LEU A 384 29.27 -20.03 -4.49
N VAL A 385 28.48 -20.15 -5.55
CA VAL A 385 28.93 -20.16 -6.94
C VAL A 385 28.16 -19.08 -7.68
N SER A 386 28.86 -18.11 -8.25
CA SER A 386 28.26 -16.98 -8.94
C SER A 386 28.94 -16.79 -10.30
N PRO A 387 28.21 -16.63 -11.40
CA PRO A 387 28.82 -16.36 -12.70
C PRO A 387 29.60 -15.04 -12.68
N ARG A 388 30.63 -14.93 -13.52
CA ARG A 388 31.38 -13.69 -13.72
C ARG A 388 30.71 -12.83 -14.77
N VAL A 389 30.54 -11.56 -14.45
CA VAL A 389 29.80 -10.62 -15.29
C VAL A 389 30.60 -9.37 -15.58
N LEU A 390 30.28 -8.78 -16.72
CA LEU A 390 30.74 -7.48 -17.14
C LEU A 390 29.70 -6.43 -16.74
N VAL A 391 30.13 -5.41 -16.03
CA VAL A 391 29.30 -4.27 -15.63
C VAL A 391 29.71 -3.05 -16.43
N THR A 392 28.74 -2.37 -17.02
CA THR A 392 28.92 -1.11 -17.77
C THR A 392 27.98 -0.05 -17.26
N ARG A 393 28.16 1.20 -17.70
CA ARG A 393 27.13 2.22 -17.53
C ARG A 393 25.87 1.88 -18.33
N ASN A 394 24.73 2.41 -17.90
CA ASN A 394 23.42 2.20 -18.55
C ASN A 394 23.38 2.77 -19.98
N ASP A 395 24.01 3.92 -20.17
CA ASP A 395 24.17 4.62 -21.46
C ASP A 395 25.36 4.10 -22.29
N GLY A 396 26.17 3.20 -21.73
CA GLY A 396 27.34 2.64 -22.39
C GLY A 396 27.01 1.55 -23.42
N GLU A 397 27.80 1.49 -24.49
CA GLU A 397 27.76 0.38 -25.44
C GLU A 397 27.95 -0.96 -24.72
N SER A 398 27.05 -1.91 -24.97
CA SER A 398 27.21 -3.27 -24.44
C SER A 398 28.32 -3.99 -25.20
N PRO A 399 29.37 -4.52 -24.54
CA PRO A 399 30.36 -5.38 -25.17
C PRO A 399 29.69 -6.73 -25.47
N ALA A 400 28.94 -6.78 -26.58
CA ALA A 400 28.06 -7.90 -26.88
C ALA A 400 28.80 -9.19 -27.32
N GLN A 401 30.14 -9.24 -27.31
CA GLN A 401 30.95 -10.41 -27.64
C GLN A 401 32.35 -10.32 -27.01
N ALA A 402 32.92 -11.46 -26.61
CA ALA A 402 34.27 -11.58 -26.02
C ALA A 402 35.38 -10.84 -26.79
N LYS A 403 35.27 -10.70 -28.13
CA LYS A 403 36.23 -9.95 -28.97
C LYS A 403 36.18 -8.42 -28.83
N ALA A 404 35.26 -7.86 -28.04
CA ALA A 404 35.02 -6.42 -27.92
C ALA A 404 35.71 -5.75 -26.72
N LEU A 405 36.54 -6.48 -25.97
CA LEU A 405 37.25 -5.95 -24.78
C LEU A 405 38.66 -5.42 -25.07
N ASP A 406 39.24 -5.75 -26.23
CA ASP A 406 40.52 -5.16 -26.64
C ASP A 406 40.38 -3.64 -26.83
N GLY A 407 41.33 -2.88 -26.28
CA GLY A 407 41.33 -1.41 -26.29
C GLY A 407 40.38 -0.77 -25.27
N LYS A 408 39.66 -1.54 -24.45
CA LYS A 408 38.81 -1.03 -23.36
C LYS A 408 39.59 -1.02 -22.03
N ARG A 409 39.21 -0.09 -21.14
CA ARG A 409 39.71 -0.03 -19.76
C ARG A 409 38.86 -0.93 -18.86
N ILE A 410 39.46 -1.98 -18.30
CA ILE A 410 38.78 -2.99 -17.49
C ILE A 410 39.15 -2.78 -16.02
N ALA A 411 38.16 -2.45 -15.18
CA ALA A 411 38.34 -2.35 -13.74
C ALA A 411 38.42 -3.74 -13.09
N LEU A 412 39.53 -4.01 -12.41
CA LEU A 412 39.81 -5.28 -11.73
C LEU A 412 40.34 -5.05 -10.32
N VAL A 413 39.90 -5.87 -9.35
CA VAL A 413 40.45 -5.81 -7.99
C VAL A 413 41.93 -6.22 -8.01
N ARG A 414 42.78 -5.44 -7.32
CA ARG A 414 44.21 -5.69 -7.20
C ARG A 414 44.48 -7.10 -6.65
N GLY A 415 45.41 -7.82 -7.28
CA GLY A 415 45.77 -9.18 -6.88
C GLY A 415 44.73 -10.25 -7.26
N SER A 416 43.78 -9.91 -8.14
CA SER A 416 42.85 -10.89 -8.71
C SER A 416 43.59 -11.91 -9.59
N PRO A 417 43.38 -13.22 -9.41
CA PRO A 417 43.99 -14.25 -10.27
C PRO A 417 43.52 -14.15 -11.73
N GLN A 418 42.45 -13.39 -11.99
CA GLN A 418 41.93 -13.15 -13.34
C GLN A 418 42.79 -12.20 -14.15
N GLN A 419 43.71 -11.46 -13.53
CA GLN A 419 44.57 -10.51 -14.26
C GLN A 419 45.42 -11.21 -15.31
N ALA A 420 46.07 -12.33 -14.95
CA ALA A 420 46.88 -13.10 -15.88
C ALA A 420 46.04 -13.69 -17.02
N VAL A 421 44.85 -14.20 -16.70
CA VAL A 421 43.91 -14.76 -17.69
C VAL A 421 43.39 -13.68 -18.64
N LEU A 422 43.04 -12.51 -18.13
CA LEU A 422 42.57 -11.37 -18.92
C LEU A 422 43.68 -10.83 -19.83
N GLN A 423 44.90 -10.66 -19.33
CA GLN A 423 46.03 -10.18 -20.15
C GLN A 423 46.42 -11.18 -21.24
N GLN A 424 46.31 -12.48 -20.96
CA GLN A 424 46.55 -13.52 -21.97
C GLN A 424 45.45 -13.55 -23.04
N ARG A 425 44.18 -13.32 -22.64
CA ARG A 425 43.01 -13.41 -23.54
C ARG A 425 42.74 -12.11 -24.31
N TYR A 426 43.04 -10.95 -23.73
CA TYR A 426 42.82 -9.59 -24.26
C TYR A 426 44.08 -8.73 -24.08
N PRO A 427 45.13 -8.96 -24.88
CA PRO A 427 46.43 -8.32 -24.69
C PRO A 427 46.42 -6.81 -24.95
N GLN A 428 45.39 -6.27 -25.62
CA GLN A 428 45.24 -4.83 -25.88
C GLN A 428 44.30 -4.15 -24.87
N ALA A 429 43.75 -4.86 -23.90
CA ALA A 429 42.92 -4.28 -22.85
C ALA A 429 43.79 -3.58 -21.79
N GLU A 430 43.36 -2.41 -21.34
CA GLU A 430 44.03 -1.67 -20.27
C GLU A 430 43.42 -2.07 -18.92
N ILE A 431 44.22 -2.62 -18.00
CA ILE A 431 43.73 -3.03 -16.69
C ILE A 431 43.81 -1.84 -15.71
N VAL A 432 42.65 -1.43 -15.20
CA VAL A 432 42.54 -0.44 -14.13
C VAL A 432 42.41 -1.17 -12.80
N GLU A 433 43.49 -1.20 -12.02
CA GLU A 433 43.47 -1.85 -10.70
C GLU A 433 42.76 -0.98 -9.66
N VAL A 434 41.89 -1.62 -8.88
CA VAL A 434 41.18 -0.99 -7.74
C VAL A 434 41.31 -1.86 -6.49
N ASP A 435 41.13 -1.27 -5.31
CA ASP A 435 41.39 -1.99 -4.06
C ASP A 435 40.25 -2.94 -3.64
N ASN A 436 39.02 -2.68 -4.07
CA ASN A 436 37.84 -3.47 -3.67
C ASN A 436 36.73 -3.50 -4.76
N PRO A 437 35.75 -4.42 -4.65
CA PRO A 437 34.63 -4.53 -5.60
C PRO A 437 33.79 -3.25 -5.76
N LEU A 438 33.57 -2.48 -4.68
CA LEU A 438 32.87 -1.19 -4.78
C LEU A 438 33.62 -0.23 -5.70
N GLY A 439 34.94 -0.13 -5.54
CA GLY A 439 35.83 0.64 -6.41
C GLY A 439 35.75 0.22 -7.89
N GLN A 440 35.46 -1.05 -8.18
CA GLN A 440 35.26 -1.49 -9.58
C GLN A 440 34.02 -0.81 -10.18
N MET A 441 32.94 -0.76 -9.40
CA MET A 441 31.68 -0.13 -9.83
C MET A 441 31.86 1.39 -9.94
N GLU A 442 32.53 2.02 -8.97
CA GLU A 442 32.84 3.46 -8.99
C GLU A 442 33.69 3.85 -10.21
N ALA A 443 34.70 3.06 -10.54
CA ALA A 443 35.56 3.31 -11.70
C ALA A 443 34.76 3.36 -13.01
N VAL A 444 33.78 2.47 -13.18
CA VAL A 444 32.91 2.45 -14.36
C VAL A 444 31.89 3.59 -14.33
N ALA A 445 31.26 3.84 -13.18
CA ALA A 445 30.28 4.90 -13.00
C ALA A 445 30.89 6.30 -13.26
N ASN A 446 32.15 6.50 -12.87
CA ASN A 446 32.87 7.75 -13.05
C ASN A 446 33.61 7.86 -14.39
N GLY A 447 33.56 6.83 -15.25
CA GLY A 447 34.21 6.84 -16.57
C GLY A 447 35.73 6.64 -16.54
N VAL A 448 36.30 6.27 -15.38
CA VAL A 448 37.71 5.88 -15.23
C VAL A 448 37.97 4.54 -15.93
N ALA A 449 36.99 3.63 -15.89
CA ALA A 449 36.97 2.39 -16.64
C ALA A 449 35.74 2.33 -17.55
N ASP A 450 35.84 1.53 -18.60
CA ASP A 450 34.73 1.31 -19.54
C ASP A 450 33.88 0.12 -19.11
N VAL A 451 34.51 -0.89 -18.50
CA VAL A 451 33.88 -2.13 -18.04
C VAL A 451 34.48 -2.56 -16.71
N ALA A 452 33.69 -3.13 -15.81
CA ALA A 452 34.18 -3.80 -14.61
C ALA A 452 33.94 -5.32 -14.71
N LEU A 453 34.95 -6.11 -14.36
CA LEU A 453 34.81 -7.56 -14.23
C LEU A 453 34.51 -7.91 -12.77
N SER A 454 33.28 -8.32 -12.49
CA SER A 454 32.85 -8.68 -11.12
C SER A 454 32.11 -10.02 -11.10
N SER A 455 31.73 -10.47 -9.91
CA SER A 455 30.78 -11.58 -9.77
C SER A 455 29.35 -11.05 -9.89
N HIS A 456 28.44 -11.84 -10.43
CA HIS A 456 27.02 -11.46 -10.52
C HIS A 456 26.45 -11.07 -9.15
N ILE A 457 26.75 -11.82 -8.09
CA ILE A 457 26.25 -11.53 -6.75
C ILE A 457 26.75 -10.18 -6.20
N ASN A 458 28.03 -9.82 -6.42
CA ASN A 458 28.56 -8.52 -6.01
C ASN A 458 27.98 -7.39 -6.90
N ALA A 459 27.95 -7.59 -8.22
CA ALA A 459 27.44 -6.61 -9.17
C ALA A 459 25.97 -6.30 -8.93
N ALA A 460 25.13 -7.33 -8.80
CA ALA A 460 23.70 -7.18 -8.53
C ALA A 460 23.45 -6.43 -7.21
N TYR A 461 24.23 -6.72 -6.16
CA TYR A 461 24.15 -6.02 -4.89
C TYR A 461 24.47 -4.52 -5.04
N TYR A 462 25.64 -4.16 -5.59
CA TYR A 462 26.03 -2.75 -5.72
C TYR A 462 25.19 -1.97 -6.74
N ILE A 463 24.75 -2.60 -7.83
CA ILE A 463 23.84 -1.96 -8.78
C ILE A 463 22.49 -1.68 -8.12
N SER A 464 21.94 -2.61 -7.35
CA SER A 464 20.65 -2.39 -6.67
C SER A 464 20.73 -1.40 -5.51
N HIS A 465 21.85 -1.36 -4.76
CA HIS A 465 21.98 -0.57 -3.52
C HIS A 465 22.67 0.80 -3.70
N VAL A 466 23.60 0.94 -4.65
CA VAL A 466 24.46 2.14 -4.76
C VAL A 466 24.40 2.78 -6.15
N PHE A 467 24.37 1.98 -7.21
CA PHE A 467 24.46 2.47 -8.59
C PHE A 467 23.19 2.24 -9.40
N LYS A 468 22.04 2.31 -8.72
CA LYS A 468 20.72 2.13 -9.33
C LYS A 468 20.57 3.13 -10.48
N ASP A 469 20.11 2.63 -11.62
CA ASP A 469 19.90 3.39 -12.86
C ASP A 469 21.17 4.03 -13.49
N ARG A 470 22.37 3.81 -12.92
CA ARG A 470 23.65 4.28 -13.47
C ARG A 470 24.46 3.16 -14.12
N LEU A 471 24.44 1.97 -13.53
CA LEU A 471 25.17 0.80 -14.00
C LEU A 471 24.20 -0.35 -14.33
N ARG A 472 24.61 -1.21 -15.27
CA ARG A 472 23.93 -2.46 -15.60
C ARG A 472 24.91 -3.61 -15.77
N ILE A 473 24.40 -4.81 -15.54
CA ILE A 473 25.06 -6.05 -15.94
C ILE A 473 24.89 -6.20 -17.46
N ALA A 474 25.96 -6.09 -18.22
CA ALA A 474 25.93 -6.09 -19.68
C ALA A 474 25.95 -7.51 -20.27
N SER A 475 26.78 -8.40 -19.72
CA SER A 475 26.92 -9.78 -20.17
C SER A 475 27.68 -10.66 -19.17
N VAL A 476 27.64 -11.98 -19.38
CA VAL A 476 28.48 -12.97 -18.68
C VAL A 476 29.77 -13.15 -19.48
N LEU A 477 30.94 -13.14 -18.82
CA LEU A 477 32.24 -13.18 -19.52
C LEU A 477 32.60 -14.60 -20.00
N ASP A 478 32.46 -15.61 -19.13
CA ASP A 478 32.78 -17.01 -19.40
C ASP A 478 32.08 -18.00 -18.44
N ASP A 479 32.26 -19.29 -18.71
CA ASP A 479 31.68 -20.40 -17.93
C ASP A 479 32.42 -20.65 -16.61
N ALA A 480 33.52 -19.94 -16.33
CA ALA A 480 34.25 -20.11 -15.09
C ALA A 480 33.62 -19.22 -14.00
N PRO A 481 32.96 -19.80 -12.97
CA PRO A 481 32.28 -18.98 -11.97
C PRO A 481 33.28 -18.36 -10.98
N ALA A 482 32.85 -17.27 -10.36
CA ALA A 482 33.38 -16.83 -9.09
C ALA A 482 32.88 -17.78 -7.99
N ILE A 483 33.79 -18.17 -7.10
CA ILE A 483 33.53 -19.13 -6.03
C ILE A 483 33.84 -18.46 -4.70
N ALA A 484 33.02 -18.73 -3.68
CA ALA A 484 33.39 -18.50 -2.29
C ALA A 484 33.35 -19.82 -1.52
N ALA A 485 34.46 -20.12 -0.86
CA ALA A 485 34.61 -21.22 0.07
C ALA A 485 35.29 -20.73 1.34
N PHE A 486 35.13 -21.48 2.44
CA PHE A 486 35.99 -21.30 3.60
C PHE A 486 37.38 -21.86 3.31
N ALA A 487 38.41 -21.20 3.82
CA ALA A 487 39.78 -21.69 3.77
C ALA A 487 40.36 -21.80 5.18
N VAL A 488 41.10 -22.87 5.43
CA VAL A 488 41.82 -23.10 6.69
C VAL A 488 43.29 -23.39 6.39
N ALA A 489 44.14 -23.29 7.40
CA ALA A 489 45.55 -23.63 7.27
C ALA A 489 45.73 -25.12 6.87
N ALA A 490 46.77 -25.44 6.11
CA ALA A 490 46.98 -26.79 5.58
C ALA A 490 47.13 -27.88 6.67
N ASP A 491 47.50 -27.49 7.88
CA ASP A 491 47.67 -28.32 9.07
C ASP A 491 46.38 -28.49 9.90
N GLN A 492 45.25 -27.93 9.46
CA GLN A 492 43.95 -28.03 10.14
C GLN A 492 42.92 -28.88 9.35
N PRO A 493 43.18 -30.17 9.06
CA PRO A 493 42.25 -31.01 8.29
C PRO A 493 40.94 -31.28 9.04
N GLN A 494 40.95 -31.35 10.37
CA GLN A 494 39.75 -31.60 11.18
C GLN A 494 38.74 -30.45 11.04
N LEU A 495 39.19 -29.19 11.16
CA LEU A 495 38.33 -28.03 10.99
C LEU A 495 37.72 -28.00 9.58
N GLN A 496 38.49 -28.30 8.54
CA GLN A 496 37.97 -28.37 7.18
C GLN A 496 36.90 -29.46 7.03
N ALA A 497 37.12 -30.65 7.58
CA ALA A 497 36.17 -31.76 7.52
C ALA A 497 34.87 -31.44 8.28
N ILE A 498 34.97 -30.83 9.47
CA ILE A 498 33.80 -30.36 10.26
C ILE A 498 32.99 -29.35 9.45
N LEU A 499 33.64 -28.35 8.84
CA LEU A 499 32.98 -27.34 8.01
C LEU A 499 32.31 -27.97 6.78
N ASP A 500 32.95 -28.92 6.10
CA ASP A 500 32.36 -29.62 4.94
C ASP A 500 31.13 -30.45 5.32
N LYS A 501 31.19 -31.19 6.44
CA LYS A 501 30.05 -31.95 6.97
C LYS A 501 28.91 -31.02 7.37
N ALA A 502 29.23 -29.89 8.01
CA ALA A 502 28.24 -28.86 8.32
C ALA A 502 27.59 -28.28 7.04
N LEU A 503 28.38 -27.93 6.02
CA LEU A 503 27.87 -27.47 4.74
C LEU A 503 27.02 -28.52 4.00
N LEU A 504 27.34 -29.81 4.11
CA LEU A 504 26.54 -30.91 3.55
C LEU A 504 25.21 -31.11 4.30
N SER A 505 25.18 -30.78 5.58
CA SER A 505 23.95 -30.87 6.39
C SER A 505 22.96 -29.73 6.12
N ILE A 506 23.39 -28.65 5.46
CA ILE A 506 22.52 -27.53 5.06
C ILE A 506 21.92 -27.86 3.68
N PRO A 507 20.58 -28.00 3.56
CA PRO A 507 19.90 -28.21 2.29
C PRO A 507 20.20 -27.10 1.27
N PRO A 508 20.32 -27.42 -0.03
CA PRO A 508 20.54 -26.41 -1.08
C PRO A 508 19.53 -25.27 -1.05
N GLU A 509 18.26 -25.57 -0.77
CA GLU A 509 17.19 -24.57 -0.71
C GLU A 509 17.36 -23.60 0.47
N GLU A 510 17.80 -24.09 1.64
CA GLU A 510 18.11 -23.27 2.83
C GLU A 510 19.30 -22.34 2.52
N LEU A 511 20.34 -22.88 1.87
CA LEU A 511 21.50 -22.11 1.43
C LEU A 511 21.11 -21.04 0.40
N ASP A 512 20.25 -21.37 -0.57
CA ASP A 512 19.73 -20.43 -1.57
C ASP A 512 18.86 -19.34 -0.93
N GLN A 513 18.05 -19.66 0.08
CA GLN A 513 17.28 -18.67 0.84
C GLN A 513 18.20 -17.68 1.57
N LEU A 514 19.26 -18.18 2.23
CA LEU A 514 20.26 -17.33 2.89
C LEU A 514 20.94 -16.38 1.89
N ILE A 515 21.30 -16.88 0.71
CA ILE A 515 21.93 -16.08 -0.36
C ILE A 515 20.94 -15.07 -0.94
N ASN A 516 19.72 -15.50 -1.24
CA ASN A 516 18.70 -14.66 -1.88
C ASN A 516 18.24 -13.52 -1.00
N ARG A 517 18.19 -13.71 0.33
CA ARG A 517 17.89 -12.65 1.28
C ARG A 517 18.73 -11.39 1.02
N TRP A 518 20.02 -11.56 0.76
CA TRP A 518 20.94 -10.46 0.47
C TRP A 518 20.95 -10.03 -1.01
N ARG A 519 20.41 -10.85 -1.91
CA ARG A 519 20.29 -10.55 -3.36
C ARG A 519 19.10 -9.66 -3.68
N THR A 520 17.97 -9.86 -2.98
CA THR A 520 16.69 -9.17 -3.23
C THR A 520 16.27 -8.23 -2.11
N SER A 521 17.07 -8.06 -1.05
CA SER A 521 16.83 -7.05 -0.01
C SER A 521 16.92 -5.64 -0.58
N THR A 522 15.85 -5.21 -1.24
CA THR A 522 15.39 -3.82 -1.31
C THR A 522 14.76 -3.38 0.02
N LEU A 523 14.92 -4.19 1.07
CA LEU A 523 14.38 -3.95 2.40
C LEU A 523 15.35 -3.07 3.19
N VAL A 524 14.96 -1.80 3.28
CA VAL A 524 15.29 -0.88 4.38
C VAL A 524 16.77 -0.50 4.42
N SER A 525 17.22 0.25 3.42
CA SER A 525 18.26 1.24 3.69
C SER A 525 17.74 2.15 4.82
N ASP A 526 18.36 2.03 5.98
CA ASP A 526 18.16 2.88 7.14
C ASP A 526 17.90 4.34 6.74
N SER A 527 16.69 4.79 7.03
CA SER A 527 16.28 6.18 7.21
C SER A 527 16.70 7.18 6.10
N PRO A 528 15.74 7.68 5.30
CA PRO A 528 15.92 8.82 4.40
C PRO A 528 16.67 10.02 5.03
N TRP A 529 16.66 10.11 6.37
CA TRP A 529 17.39 11.09 7.16
C TRP A 529 18.90 11.19 6.87
N ARG A 530 19.58 10.08 6.55
CA ARG A 530 21.04 10.10 6.30
C ARG A 530 21.38 10.83 4.99
N ASP A 531 20.59 10.64 3.94
CA ASP A 531 20.78 11.30 2.64
C ASP A 531 20.44 12.79 2.72
N TYR A 532 19.39 13.16 3.48
CA TYR A 532 19.04 14.56 3.69
C TYR A 532 19.95 15.29 4.69
N ARG A 533 20.76 14.59 5.51
CA ARG A 533 21.64 15.25 6.50
C ARG A 533 22.69 16.14 5.85
N THR A 534 23.26 15.71 4.73
CA THR A 534 24.29 16.48 4.02
C THR A 534 23.66 17.70 3.34
N LEU A 535 22.51 17.55 2.69
CA LEU A 535 21.71 18.64 2.13
C LEU A 535 21.28 19.63 3.22
N ALA A 536 20.80 19.15 4.37
CA ALA A 536 20.41 19.98 5.50
C ALA A 536 21.61 20.75 6.08
N LEU A 537 22.78 20.12 6.21
CA LEU A 537 24.02 20.80 6.62
C LEU A 537 24.46 21.83 5.58
N GLN A 538 24.36 21.53 4.28
CA GLN A 538 24.67 22.48 3.20
C GLN A 538 23.72 23.68 3.24
N VAL A 539 22.41 23.45 3.40
CA VAL A 539 21.41 24.50 3.57
C VAL A 539 21.71 25.30 4.84
N LEU A 540 22.09 24.66 5.94
CA LEU A 540 22.40 25.34 7.21
C LEU A 540 23.68 26.18 7.10
N VAL A 541 24.73 25.66 6.46
CA VAL A 541 25.98 26.40 6.19
C VAL A 541 25.73 27.56 5.22
N LEU A 542 24.98 27.33 4.14
CA LEU A 542 24.58 28.39 3.20
C LEU A 542 23.74 29.45 3.90
N SER A 543 22.79 29.04 4.74
CA SER A 543 21.96 29.96 5.55
C SER A 543 22.82 30.74 6.54
N ALA A 544 23.79 30.09 7.19
CA ALA A 544 24.72 30.74 8.11
C ALA A 544 25.67 31.72 7.39
N LEU A 545 26.14 31.38 6.19
CA LEU A 545 26.96 32.26 5.35
C LEU A 545 26.14 33.46 4.85
N LEU A 546 24.89 33.24 4.44
CA LEU A 546 23.96 34.32 4.09
C LEU A 546 23.69 35.21 5.28
N LEU A 547 23.43 34.64 6.47
CA LEU A 547 23.21 35.39 7.70
C LEU A 547 24.46 36.18 8.09
N ALA A 548 25.65 35.57 8.03
CA ALA A 548 26.92 36.23 8.29
C ALA A 548 27.19 37.34 7.26
N GLY A 549 26.87 37.12 5.99
CA GLY A 549 26.92 38.12 4.94
C GLY A 549 25.98 39.30 5.21
N VAL A 550 24.75 39.03 5.64
CA VAL A 550 23.78 40.06 6.05
C VAL A 550 24.28 40.81 7.28
N VAL A 551 24.80 40.13 8.30
CA VAL A 551 25.34 40.76 9.51
C VAL A 551 26.57 41.60 9.20
N PHE A 552 27.50 41.09 8.39
CA PHE A 552 28.67 41.82 7.91
C PHE A 552 28.27 43.04 7.08
N TRP A 553 27.34 42.86 6.14
CA TRP A 553 26.80 43.95 5.32
C TRP A 553 26.12 45.02 6.19
N ASN A 554 25.34 44.60 7.18
CA ASN A 554 24.65 45.50 8.11
C ASN A 554 25.64 46.23 9.05
N SER A 555 26.70 45.55 9.48
CA SER A 555 27.79 46.16 10.27
C SER A 555 28.64 47.12 9.44
N TYR A 556 28.96 46.75 8.19
CA TYR A 556 29.64 47.61 7.23
C TYR A 556 28.79 48.83 6.87
N LEU A 557 27.49 48.66 6.62
CA LEU A 557 26.54 49.75 6.44
C LEU A 557 26.48 50.65 7.68
N ARG A 558 26.42 50.09 8.90
CA ARG A 558 26.46 50.91 10.12
C ARG A 558 27.74 51.70 10.25
N LYS A 559 28.89 51.12 9.89
CA LYS A 559 30.18 51.83 9.91
C LYS A 559 30.23 52.94 8.86
N LEU A 560 29.74 52.67 7.65
CA LEU A 560 29.63 53.63 6.55
C LEU A 560 28.63 54.76 6.87
N ILE A 561 27.52 54.42 7.52
CA ILE A 561 26.50 55.35 8.01
C ILE A 561 27.09 56.20 9.13
N ASN A 562 27.83 55.63 10.09
CA ASN A 562 28.45 56.38 11.18
C ASN A 562 29.49 57.41 10.67
N GLN A 563 30.28 57.03 9.67
CA GLN A 563 31.21 57.95 8.99
C GLN A 563 30.48 59.04 8.19
N ARG A 564 29.30 58.74 7.62
CA ARG A 564 28.45 59.75 6.98
C ARG A 564 27.70 60.63 7.99
N THR A 565 27.32 60.12 9.15
CA THR A 565 26.60 60.89 10.17
C THR A 565 27.48 61.94 10.84
N GLU A 566 28.78 61.69 11.04
CA GLU A 566 29.72 62.72 11.50
C GLU A 566 29.83 63.88 10.51
N ALA A 567 29.84 63.59 9.20
CA ALA A 567 29.79 64.61 8.15
C ALA A 567 28.41 65.32 8.06
N GLN A 568 27.31 64.61 8.36
CA GLN A 568 25.95 65.16 8.38
C GLN A 568 25.65 66.01 9.63
N HIS A 569 26.30 65.76 10.77
CA HIS A 569 26.12 66.54 12.00
C HIS A 569 26.61 68.00 11.84
N ALA A 570 27.65 68.24 11.05
CA ALA A 570 28.08 69.60 10.68
C ALA A 570 27.06 70.33 9.76
N LEU A 571 26.29 69.56 8.98
CA LEU A 571 25.22 70.06 8.10
C LEU A 571 23.88 70.25 8.85
N GLN A 572 23.68 69.57 9.98
CA GLN A 572 22.44 69.58 10.77
C GLN A 572 22.20 70.88 11.55
N ALA A 573 23.22 71.69 11.82
CA ALA A 573 23.02 73.06 12.28
C ALA A 573 22.23 73.90 11.23
N GLN A 574 22.34 73.54 9.95
CA GLN A 574 21.65 74.21 8.84
C GLN A 574 20.24 73.66 8.58
N LEU A 575 19.90 72.50 9.13
CA LEU A 575 18.62 71.81 8.93
C LEU A 575 17.74 71.82 10.19
N ALA A 576 17.84 72.86 11.02
CA ALA A 576 16.72 73.25 11.89
C ALA A 576 15.46 73.58 11.06
N LEU A 577 15.64 73.91 9.77
CA LEU A 577 14.61 74.03 8.74
C LEU A 577 13.97 72.68 8.33
N SER A 578 14.66 71.54 8.51
CA SER A 578 14.15 70.18 8.23
C SER A 578 13.12 69.68 9.25
N ARG A 579 12.90 70.41 10.35
CA ARG A 579 11.95 70.02 11.41
C ARG A 579 10.51 69.90 10.93
N GLY A 580 10.12 70.58 9.85
CA GLY A 580 8.81 70.36 9.19
C GLY A 580 8.71 69.04 8.41
N LEU A 581 9.83 68.50 7.93
CA LEU A 581 9.89 67.21 7.21
C LEU A 581 9.94 66.00 8.18
N LEU A 582 10.37 66.23 9.41
CA LEU A 582 10.47 65.20 10.46
C LEU A 582 9.11 64.77 11.02
N GLU A 583 8.11 65.65 11.03
CA GLU A 583 6.74 65.31 11.44
C GLU A 583 6.09 64.35 10.42
N GLN A 584 6.37 64.53 9.13
CA GLN A 584 5.92 63.62 8.07
C GLN A 584 6.60 62.25 8.14
N LEU A 585 7.85 62.19 8.60
CA LEU A 585 8.61 60.94 8.78
C LEU A 585 8.18 60.15 10.02
N ARG A 586 7.74 60.85 11.08
CA ARG A 586 7.23 60.22 12.30
C ARG A 586 5.86 59.59 12.07
N GLN A 587 4.99 60.29 11.34
CA GLN A 587 3.70 59.78 10.88
C GLN A 587 3.88 58.49 10.06
N ALA A 588 4.80 58.49 9.09
CA ALA A 588 5.06 57.32 8.24
C ALA A 588 5.65 56.10 8.98
N LYS A 589 6.36 56.30 10.10
CA LYS A 589 6.88 55.20 10.94
C LYS A 589 5.78 54.59 11.80
N ASP A 590 4.98 55.43 12.45
CA ASP A 590 3.87 54.96 13.30
C ASP A 590 2.82 54.23 12.43
N ASP A 591 2.58 54.69 11.20
CA ASP A 591 1.74 54.01 10.21
C ASP A 591 2.30 52.62 9.81
N ALA A 592 3.63 52.47 9.71
CA ALA A 592 4.28 51.19 9.37
C ALA A 592 4.29 50.19 10.55
N GLU A 593 4.46 50.67 11.79
CA GLU A 593 4.37 49.83 12.99
C GLU A 593 2.93 49.37 13.24
N GLN A 594 1.94 50.25 13.02
CA GLN A 594 0.52 49.90 13.08
C GLN A 594 0.11 48.91 11.98
N ALA A 595 0.63 49.06 10.75
CA ALA A 595 0.44 48.08 9.67
C ALA A 595 1.07 46.71 9.99
N SER A 596 2.24 46.69 10.64
CA SER A 596 2.93 45.45 11.03
C SER A 596 2.21 44.68 12.15
N GLN A 597 1.69 45.39 13.15
CA GLN A 597 0.89 44.78 14.22
C GLN A 597 -0.46 44.29 13.72
N THR A 598 -1.13 45.04 12.85
CA THR A 598 -2.38 44.61 12.19
C THR A 598 -2.16 43.33 11.37
N LYS A 599 -1.04 43.24 10.65
CA LYS A 599 -0.65 42.02 9.90
C LYS A 599 -0.35 40.82 10.80
N SER A 600 0.22 41.05 11.98
CA SER A 600 0.51 39.98 12.95
C SER A 600 -0.76 39.46 13.62
N THR A 601 -1.68 40.35 14.01
CA THR A 601 -3.00 39.99 14.54
C THR A 601 -3.87 39.30 13.49
N PHE A 602 -3.80 39.74 12.23
CA PHE A 602 -4.42 39.08 11.07
C PHE A 602 -3.98 37.61 10.96
N LEU A 603 -2.68 37.33 10.93
CA LEU A 603 -2.17 35.95 10.80
C LEU A 603 -2.58 35.06 11.98
N ALA A 604 -2.62 35.61 13.20
CA ALA A 604 -3.05 34.89 14.38
C ALA A 604 -4.54 34.49 14.33
N THR A 605 -5.42 35.41 13.96
CA THR A 605 -6.85 35.14 13.80
C THR A 605 -7.12 34.14 12.67
N MET A 606 -6.44 34.28 11.53
CA MET A 606 -6.57 33.33 10.41
C MET A 606 -6.17 31.90 10.81
N SER A 607 -5.08 31.77 11.56
CA SER A 607 -4.64 30.44 12.03
C SER A 607 -5.70 29.78 12.92
N HIS A 608 -6.46 30.55 13.70
CA HIS A 608 -7.52 30.03 14.55
C HIS A 608 -8.81 29.70 13.78
N GLU A 609 -9.21 30.55 12.84
CA GLU A 609 -10.42 30.35 12.01
C GLU A 609 -10.26 29.22 10.98
N ILE A 610 -9.03 28.92 10.55
CA ILE A 610 -8.72 27.76 9.71
C ILE A 610 -8.65 26.46 10.53
N ARG A 611 -8.03 26.52 11.72
CA ARG A 611 -7.75 25.32 12.54
C ARG A 611 -9.02 24.68 13.10
N THR A 612 -10.01 25.48 13.50
CA THR A 612 -11.26 24.98 14.09
C THR A 612 -12.07 24.08 13.13
N PRO A 613 -12.42 24.50 11.90
CA PRO A 613 -13.12 23.63 10.95
C PRO A 613 -12.22 22.49 10.46
N MET A 614 -10.92 22.71 10.29
CA MET A 614 -9.98 21.66 9.88
C MET A 614 -9.91 20.51 10.88
N ASN A 615 -9.84 20.80 12.18
CA ASN A 615 -9.84 19.77 13.23
C ASN A 615 -11.18 19.03 13.31
N ALA A 616 -12.30 19.71 13.01
CA ALA A 616 -13.62 19.07 12.95
C ALA A 616 -13.73 18.11 11.74
N VAL A 617 -13.21 18.51 10.57
CA VAL A 617 -13.14 17.64 9.38
C VAL A 617 -12.29 16.41 9.67
N ILE A 618 -11.10 16.58 10.27
CA ILE A 618 -10.21 15.47 10.62
C ILE A 618 -10.91 14.52 11.60
N GLY A 619 -11.50 15.03 12.68
CA GLY A 619 -12.17 14.18 13.67
C GLY A 619 -13.40 13.43 13.14
N LEU A 620 -14.19 14.05 12.26
CA LEU A 620 -15.35 13.39 11.63
C LEU A 620 -14.92 12.35 10.58
N LEU A 621 -13.81 12.59 9.86
CA LEU A 621 -13.25 11.61 8.93
C LEU A 621 -12.60 10.42 9.69
N GLU A 622 -11.94 10.67 10.82
CA GLU A 622 -11.44 9.61 11.71
C GLU A 622 -12.57 8.73 12.24
N LEU A 623 -13.68 9.33 12.70
CA LEU A 623 -14.87 8.60 13.13
C LEU A 623 -15.49 7.79 11.98
N ALA A 624 -15.61 8.36 10.78
CA ALA A 624 -16.15 7.66 9.62
C ALA A 624 -15.26 6.48 9.17
N LEU A 625 -13.93 6.60 9.28
CA LEU A 625 -12.99 5.51 8.98
C LEU A 625 -13.08 4.37 10.02
N GLU A 626 -13.28 4.70 11.29
CA GLU A 626 -13.46 3.71 12.36
C GLU A 626 -14.81 2.98 12.26
N ASP A 627 -15.89 3.71 11.95
CA ASP A 627 -17.20 3.13 11.70
C ASP A 627 -17.19 2.18 10.50
N SER A 628 -16.48 2.54 9.42
CA SER A 628 -16.32 1.67 8.24
C SER A 628 -15.59 0.36 8.57
N ARG A 629 -14.63 0.36 9.50
CA ARG A 629 -13.93 -0.87 9.96
C ARG A 629 -14.81 -1.77 10.82
N SER A 630 -15.84 -1.20 11.45
CA SER A 630 -16.81 -1.93 12.29
C SER A 630 -18.11 -2.29 11.54
N GLY A 631 -18.17 -2.04 10.22
CA GLY A 631 -19.33 -2.36 9.38
C GLY A 631 -20.50 -1.39 9.51
N ARG A 632 -20.30 -0.21 10.12
CA ARG A 632 -21.31 0.85 10.24
C ARG A 632 -20.96 1.97 9.25
N SER A 633 -21.95 2.51 8.54
CA SER A 633 -21.75 3.69 7.67
C SER A 633 -22.69 4.79 8.13
N ASP A 634 -22.14 5.83 8.77
CA ASP A 634 -22.90 7.04 9.11
C ASP A 634 -22.71 8.11 8.03
N ALA A 635 -23.64 8.12 7.08
CA ALA A 635 -23.70 9.10 6.01
C ALA A 635 -23.80 10.55 6.54
N GLN A 636 -24.34 10.75 7.74
CA GLN A 636 -24.50 12.09 8.33
C GLN A 636 -23.15 12.66 8.83
N THR A 637 -22.28 11.80 9.36
CA THR A 637 -20.91 12.17 9.75
C THR A 637 -20.05 12.56 8.55
N LEU A 638 -20.11 11.78 7.45
CA LEU A 638 -19.42 12.12 6.20
C LEU A 638 -19.96 13.41 5.57
N GLN A 639 -21.28 13.62 5.58
CA GLN A 639 -21.89 14.85 5.09
C GLN A 639 -21.45 16.07 5.91
N THR A 640 -21.39 15.94 7.24
CA THR A 640 -20.96 17.03 8.12
C THR A 640 -19.47 17.38 7.92
N ALA A 641 -18.61 16.37 7.67
CA ALA A 641 -17.21 16.58 7.33
C ALA A 641 -17.07 17.31 5.98
N HIS A 642 -17.83 16.89 4.97
CA HIS A 642 -17.86 17.54 3.66
C HIS A 642 -18.31 19.01 3.75
N ASP A 643 -19.39 19.30 4.47
CA ASP A 643 -19.91 20.65 4.65
C ASP A 643 -18.90 21.56 5.40
N SER A 644 -18.18 21.00 6.38
CA SER A 644 -17.11 21.71 7.10
C SER A 644 -15.90 22.01 6.20
N ALA A 645 -15.56 21.12 5.27
CA ALA A 645 -14.48 21.33 4.30
C ALA A 645 -14.84 22.40 3.25
N ILE A 646 -16.10 22.43 2.79
CA ILE A 646 -16.59 23.49 1.89
C ILE A 646 -16.55 24.85 2.58
N GLY A 647 -17.01 24.95 3.84
CA GLY A 647 -16.96 26.21 4.59
C GLY A 647 -15.54 26.76 4.78
N LEU A 648 -14.54 25.87 4.92
CA LEU A 648 -13.13 26.27 4.95
C LEU A 648 -12.65 26.83 3.60
N LEU A 649 -13.09 26.25 2.48
CA LEU A 649 -12.76 26.76 1.14
C LEU A 649 -13.36 28.13 0.88
N GLU A 650 -14.61 28.38 1.31
CA GLU A 650 -15.24 29.70 1.23
C GLU A 650 -14.47 30.74 2.05
N LEU A 651 -14.04 30.39 3.27
CA LEU A 651 -13.22 31.24 4.11
C LEU A 651 -11.89 31.61 3.44
N ILE A 652 -11.19 30.64 2.86
CA ILE A 652 -9.95 30.88 2.12
C ILE A 652 -10.20 31.79 0.92
N GLY A 653 -11.32 31.58 0.21
CA GLY A 653 -11.76 32.45 -0.88
C GLY A 653 -11.94 33.91 -0.44
N ASP A 654 -12.64 34.14 0.66
CA ASP A 654 -12.86 35.48 1.23
C ASP A 654 -11.54 36.17 1.66
N ILE A 655 -10.57 35.40 2.18
CA ILE A 655 -9.24 35.89 2.54
C ILE A 655 -8.43 36.31 1.30
N LEU A 656 -8.54 35.53 0.22
CA LEU A 656 -7.89 35.87 -1.04
C LEU A 656 -8.53 37.09 -1.68
N ASP A 657 -9.85 37.21 -1.60
CA ASP A 657 -10.56 38.40 -2.09
C ASP A 657 -10.09 39.64 -1.31
N ILE A 658 -10.05 39.66 0.04
CA ILE A 658 -9.58 40.85 0.79
C ILE A 658 -8.14 41.24 0.44
N SER A 659 -7.24 40.27 0.26
CA SER A 659 -5.86 40.54 -0.18
C SER A 659 -5.80 41.14 -1.59
N ARG A 660 -6.69 40.71 -2.49
CA ARG A 660 -6.82 41.30 -3.83
C ARG A 660 -7.44 42.69 -3.81
N ILE A 661 -8.36 42.97 -2.89
CA ILE A 661 -8.93 44.31 -2.66
C ILE A 661 -7.82 45.27 -2.20
N GLU A 662 -7.07 44.92 -1.16
CA GLU A 662 -6.03 45.78 -0.57
C GLU A 662 -4.88 46.05 -1.54
N SER A 663 -4.55 45.10 -2.40
CA SER A 663 -3.54 45.26 -3.44
C SER A 663 -4.05 46.00 -4.69
N GLY A 664 -5.35 46.30 -4.80
CA GLY A 664 -5.95 46.97 -5.95
C GLY A 664 -6.04 46.11 -7.22
N HIS A 665 -5.92 44.78 -7.11
CA HIS A 665 -5.87 43.85 -8.26
C HIS A 665 -7.22 43.19 -8.59
N ILE A 666 -8.35 43.69 -8.07
CA ILE A 666 -9.68 43.24 -8.52
C ILE A 666 -10.07 43.98 -9.80
N SER A 667 -10.21 43.26 -10.90
CA SER A 667 -10.80 43.74 -12.15
C SER A 667 -12.25 43.29 -12.28
N LEU A 668 -13.15 44.23 -12.61
CA LEU A 668 -14.56 43.93 -12.89
C LEU A 668 -14.72 43.51 -14.36
N GLN A 669 -15.60 42.53 -14.60
CA GLN A 669 -15.93 42.07 -15.95
C GLN A 669 -17.38 42.40 -16.31
N PRO A 670 -17.67 43.63 -16.77
CA PRO A 670 -19.02 44.00 -17.15
C PRO A 670 -19.44 43.24 -18.42
N VAL A 671 -20.44 42.38 -18.29
CA VAL A 671 -21.07 41.62 -19.39
C VAL A 671 -22.59 41.86 -19.42
N PRO A 672 -23.26 41.72 -20.59
CA PRO A 672 -24.71 41.83 -20.67
C PRO A 672 -25.40 40.82 -19.75
N THR A 673 -26.13 41.32 -18.74
CA THR A 673 -26.69 40.52 -17.66
C THR A 673 -28.15 40.85 -17.45
N ASN A 674 -29.01 39.82 -17.41
CA ASN A 674 -30.40 39.95 -16.98
C ASN A 674 -30.46 39.96 -15.45
N LEU A 675 -30.63 41.14 -14.87
CA LEU A 675 -30.58 41.34 -13.42
C LEU A 675 -31.72 40.64 -12.68
N VAL A 676 -32.93 40.63 -13.27
CA VAL A 676 -34.11 39.97 -12.68
C VAL A 676 -33.86 38.47 -12.55
N GLU A 677 -33.32 37.84 -13.60
CA GLU A 677 -33.03 36.41 -13.57
C GLU A 677 -31.83 36.09 -12.66
N LEU A 678 -30.82 36.96 -12.58
CA LEU A 678 -29.70 36.77 -11.63
C LEU A 678 -30.17 36.76 -10.17
N VAL A 679 -30.99 37.74 -9.77
CA VAL A 679 -31.53 37.82 -8.41
C VAL A 679 -32.47 36.64 -8.14
N ARG A 680 -33.35 36.31 -9.08
CA ARG A 680 -34.26 35.16 -8.97
C ARG A 680 -33.50 33.84 -8.84
N ALA A 681 -32.47 33.62 -9.66
CA ALA A 681 -31.62 32.44 -9.60
C ALA A 681 -30.89 32.34 -8.26
N THR A 682 -30.44 33.47 -7.72
CA THR A 682 -29.79 33.49 -6.41
C THR A 682 -30.78 33.16 -5.29
N LEU A 683 -32.00 33.70 -5.31
CA LEU A 683 -33.04 33.38 -4.33
C LEU A 683 -33.42 31.89 -4.34
N ARG A 684 -33.57 31.29 -5.54
CA ARG A 684 -33.89 29.85 -5.69
C ARG A 684 -32.86 28.94 -4.99
N VAL A 685 -31.58 29.34 -4.97
CA VAL A 685 -30.53 28.56 -4.29
C VAL A 685 -30.76 28.52 -2.77
N PHE A 686 -31.24 29.62 -2.18
CA PHE A 686 -31.42 29.73 -0.73
C PHE A 686 -32.83 29.37 -0.23
N GLU A 687 -33.79 29.09 -1.13
CA GLU A 687 -35.14 28.64 -0.76
C GLU A 687 -35.12 27.35 0.08
N GLY A 688 -34.27 26.39 -0.31
CA GLY A 688 -34.11 25.13 0.43
C GLY A 688 -33.60 25.37 1.86
N ASN A 689 -32.58 26.20 2.01
CA ASN A 689 -31.99 26.56 3.31
C ASN A 689 -32.99 27.31 4.20
N ALA A 690 -33.73 28.27 3.64
CA ALA A 690 -34.78 28.99 4.36
C ALA A 690 -35.90 28.04 4.82
N ARG A 691 -36.36 27.14 3.93
CA ARG A 691 -37.41 26.15 4.22
C ARG A 691 -36.98 25.17 5.31
N ALA A 692 -35.74 24.69 5.28
CA ALA A 692 -35.20 23.82 6.32
C ALA A 692 -35.19 24.48 7.71
N LYS A 693 -35.01 25.80 7.76
CA LYS A 693 -35.08 26.61 8.98
C LYS A 693 -36.51 27.08 9.34
N GLY A 694 -37.50 26.80 8.50
CA GLY A 694 -38.89 27.25 8.68
C GLY A 694 -39.12 28.74 8.42
N LEU A 695 -38.26 29.40 7.64
CA LEU A 695 -38.37 30.80 7.25
C LEU A 695 -39.06 30.97 5.91
N HIS A 696 -39.77 32.08 5.73
CA HIS A 696 -40.35 32.45 4.45
C HIS A 696 -39.41 33.37 3.67
N LEU A 697 -38.92 32.92 2.51
CA LEU A 697 -38.07 33.72 1.61
C LEU A 697 -38.91 34.23 0.44
N GLN A 698 -39.02 35.55 0.29
CA GLN A 698 -39.78 36.19 -0.79
C GLN A 698 -38.91 37.11 -1.65
N GLY A 699 -39.14 37.11 -2.96
CA GLY A 699 -38.50 38.01 -3.92
C GLY A 699 -39.51 38.96 -4.56
N GLU A 700 -39.33 40.26 -4.39
CA GLU A 700 -40.11 41.29 -5.09
C GLU A 700 -39.28 41.85 -6.25
N LEU A 701 -39.58 41.38 -7.46
CA LEU A 701 -38.80 41.66 -8.66
C LEU A 701 -39.69 42.27 -9.77
N PRO A 702 -39.15 43.14 -10.64
CA PRO A 702 -39.84 43.61 -11.83
C PRO A 702 -40.33 42.46 -12.73
N ALA A 703 -41.48 42.66 -13.40
CA ALA A 703 -42.06 41.65 -14.28
C ALA A 703 -41.28 41.46 -15.60
N GLU A 704 -40.65 42.53 -16.09
CA GLU A 704 -39.87 42.52 -17.33
C GLU A 704 -38.37 42.31 -17.05
N PRO A 705 -37.63 41.63 -17.94
CA PRO A 705 -36.19 41.44 -17.79
C PRO A 705 -35.45 42.77 -17.93
N VAL A 706 -34.46 42.98 -17.07
CA VAL A 706 -33.65 44.21 -17.03
C VAL A 706 -32.22 43.86 -17.45
N TRP A 707 -31.83 44.30 -18.64
CA TRP A 707 -30.50 44.06 -19.21
C TRP A 707 -29.55 45.21 -18.92
N VAL A 708 -28.45 44.90 -18.23
CA VAL A 708 -27.40 45.86 -17.87
C VAL A 708 -26.02 45.25 -18.09
N LEU A 709 -25.02 46.10 -18.32
CA LEU A 709 -23.62 45.71 -18.28
C LEU A 709 -23.17 45.62 -16.81
N ALA A 710 -23.01 44.40 -16.32
CA ALA A 710 -22.66 44.12 -14.93
C ALA A 710 -21.73 42.92 -14.82
N ASP A 711 -21.02 42.79 -13.71
CA ASP A 711 -20.29 41.57 -13.37
C ASP A 711 -21.24 40.63 -12.59
N PRO A 712 -21.77 39.57 -13.21
CA PRO A 712 -22.76 38.69 -12.58
C PRO A 712 -22.18 37.88 -11.42
N LEU A 713 -20.87 37.57 -11.45
CA LEU A 713 -20.21 36.81 -10.40
C LEU A 713 -20.11 37.65 -9.12
N ARG A 714 -19.66 38.91 -9.25
CA ARG A 714 -19.53 39.82 -8.10
C ARG A 714 -20.88 40.26 -7.55
N LEU A 715 -21.88 40.48 -8.40
CA LEU A 715 -23.25 40.75 -7.93
C LEU A 715 -23.86 39.56 -7.20
N LYS A 716 -23.67 38.34 -7.71
CA LYS A 716 -24.11 37.12 -7.03
C LYS A 716 -23.42 36.97 -5.68
N GLN A 717 -22.13 37.29 -5.58
CA GLN A 717 -21.38 37.26 -4.32
C GLN A 717 -21.98 38.23 -3.28
N ILE A 718 -22.27 39.47 -3.67
CA ILE A 718 -22.95 40.44 -2.80
C ILE A 718 -24.30 39.87 -2.33
N LEU A 719 -25.14 39.39 -3.25
CA LEU A 719 -26.48 38.89 -2.93
C LEU A 719 -26.45 37.65 -2.03
N SER A 720 -25.59 36.67 -2.33
CA SER A 720 -25.43 35.47 -1.51
C SER A 720 -24.99 35.80 -0.09
N ASN A 721 -24.05 36.74 0.06
CA ASN A 721 -23.58 37.16 1.39
C ASN A 721 -24.68 37.83 2.20
N LEU A 722 -25.50 38.68 1.57
CA LEU A 722 -26.62 39.35 2.24
C LEU A 722 -27.75 38.37 2.60
N ILE A 723 -28.16 37.51 1.67
CA ILE A 723 -29.26 36.54 1.88
C ILE A 723 -28.85 35.47 2.90
N SER A 724 -27.64 34.94 2.82
CA SER A 724 -27.13 33.95 3.78
C SER A 724 -27.09 34.53 5.19
N ASN A 725 -26.61 35.78 5.36
CA ASN A 725 -26.63 36.46 6.65
C ASN A 725 -28.07 36.68 7.17
N ALA A 726 -28.99 37.13 6.32
CA ALA A 726 -30.39 37.31 6.68
C ALA A 726 -31.04 36.01 7.18
N ILE A 727 -30.83 34.88 6.48
CA ILE A 727 -31.32 33.55 6.89
C ILE A 727 -30.65 33.07 8.17
N LYS A 728 -29.34 33.30 8.31
CA LYS A 728 -28.56 32.84 9.46
C LYS A 728 -28.97 33.51 10.76
N PHE A 729 -29.23 34.82 10.75
CA PHE A 729 -29.58 35.60 11.93
C PHE A 729 -31.08 35.75 12.17
N THR A 730 -31.91 35.07 11.36
CA THR A 730 -33.35 34.92 11.58
C THR A 730 -33.66 33.50 12.01
N ASP A 731 -34.38 33.34 13.13
CA ASP A 731 -34.84 32.04 13.61
C ASP A 731 -36.26 31.71 13.18
N ARG A 732 -37.14 32.72 13.22
CA ARG A 732 -38.55 32.64 12.85
C ARG A 732 -38.94 33.95 12.19
N GLY A 733 -39.78 33.86 11.15
CA GLY A 733 -40.24 35.02 10.39
C GLY A 733 -39.86 34.92 8.92
N GLU A 734 -39.52 36.06 8.32
CA GLU A 734 -39.34 36.16 6.87
C GLU A 734 -38.07 36.92 6.48
N VAL A 735 -37.57 36.59 5.29
CA VAL A 735 -36.50 37.29 4.59
C VAL A 735 -37.05 37.73 3.25
N GLN A 736 -36.92 39.02 2.94
CA GLN A 736 -37.43 39.63 1.72
C GLN A 736 -36.28 40.25 0.92
N ALA A 737 -36.19 39.94 -0.37
CA ALA A 737 -35.28 40.57 -1.30
C ALA A 737 -36.06 41.36 -2.36
N CYS A 738 -35.86 42.67 -2.42
CA CYS A 738 -36.55 43.57 -3.35
C CYS A 738 -35.55 44.18 -4.34
N LEU A 739 -35.84 44.09 -5.65
CA LEU A 739 -35.13 44.81 -6.70
C LEU A 739 -35.99 46.00 -7.15
N LEU A 740 -35.57 47.20 -6.79
CA LEU A 740 -36.24 48.45 -7.15
C LEU A 740 -35.45 49.17 -8.25
N LEU A 741 -36.20 49.78 -9.18
CA LEU A 741 -35.66 50.58 -10.29
C LEU A 741 -36.17 52.02 -10.15
N PRO A 742 -35.47 52.89 -9.39
CA PRO A 742 -35.87 54.28 -9.27
C PRO A 742 -35.89 54.96 -10.64
N LYS A 743 -36.96 55.69 -10.98
CA LYS A 743 -37.04 56.47 -12.23
C LYS A 743 -36.05 57.63 -12.18
N VAL A 744 -34.88 57.47 -12.80
CA VAL A 744 -33.91 58.56 -13.01
C VAL A 744 -33.83 58.88 -14.51
N ALA A 745 -34.00 60.16 -14.84
CA ALA A 745 -33.87 60.69 -16.19
C ALA A 745 -32.39 60.95 -16.51
N GLY A 746 -31.78 60.15 -17.40
CA GLY A 746 -30.42 60.41 -17.89
C GLY A 746 -29.80 59.27 -18.70
N HIS A 747 -29.14 59.65 -19.79
CA HIS A 747 -28.53 58.85 -20.87
C HIS A 747 -27.92 57.49 -20.46
N GLY A 748 -28.55 56.39 -20.89
CA GLY A 748 -27.92 55.06 -21.02
C GLY A 748 -27.49 54.35 -19.73
N VAL A 749 -27.77 54.89 -18.55
CA VAL A 749 -27.40 54.31 -17.24
C VAL A 749 -28.64 54.20 -16.35
N LEU A 750 -28.86 53.02 -15.77
CA LEU A 750 -29.99 52.71 -14.90
C LEU A 750 -29.54 52.70 -13.43
N ALA A 751 -30.27 53.41 -12.58
CA ALA A 751 -30.12 53.31 -11.13
C ALA A 751 -30.85 52.06 -10.62
N ILE A 752 -30.19 51.29 -9.77
CA ILE A 752 -30.67 50.02 -9.23
C ILE A 752 -30.55 50.06 -7.71
N GLU A 753 -31.60 49.61 -7.02
CA GLU A 753 -31.58 49.40 -5.58
C GLU A 753 -31.96 47.95 -5.24
N LEU A 754 -31.03 47.23 -4.62
CA LEU A 754 -31.22 45.88 -4.11
C LEU A 754 -31.37 45.94 -2.59
N ASN A 755 -32.54 45.58 -2.07
CA ASN A 755 -32.84 45.60 -0.65
C ASN A 755 -33.01 44.18 -0.13
N VAL A 756 -32.24 43.78 0.88
CA VAL A 756 -32.44 42.52 1.61
C VAL A 756 -32.87 42.88 3.03
N ARG A 757 -34.04 42.40 3.43
CA ARG A 757 -34.65 42.66 4.74
C ARG A 757 -34.90 41.34 5.47
N ASP A 758 -34.61 41.30 6.75
CA ASP A 758 -34.97 40.22 7.66
C ASP A 758 -35.76 40.71 8.88
N THR A 759 -36.44 39.77 9.54
CA THR A 759 -37.13 39.98 10.82
C THR A 759 -36.35 39.36 11.99
N GLY A 760 -35.02 39.25 11.86
CA GLY A 760 -34.15 38.57 12.80
C GLY A 760 -33.83 39.40 14.05
N ILE A 761 -32.73 39.03 14.73
CA ILE A 761 -32.33 39.61 16.02
C ILE A 761 -31.98 41.11 15.97
N GLY A 762 -31.77 41.68 14.78
CA GLY A 762 -31.26 43.03 14.62
C GLY A 762 -29.84 43.22 15.19
N ILE A 763 -29.30 44.43 15.09
CA ILE A 763 -27.91 44.73 15.47
C ILE A 763 -27.87 45.99 16.33
N SER A 764 -27.12 45.97 17.43
CA SER A 764 -27.00 47.10 18.36
C SER A 764 -26.31 48.32 17.69
N PRO A 765 -26.57 49.57 18.12
CA PRO A 765 -25.88 50.75 17.56
C PRO A 765 -24.35 50.73 17.73
N ALA A 766 -23.85 50.12 18.81
CA ALA A 766 -22.41 49.98 19.06
C ALA A 766 -21.76 49.01 18.08
N ASP A 767 -22.45 47.92 17.74
CA ASP A 767 -21.97 46.93 16.78
C ASP A 767 -22.08 47.43 15.34
N GLN A 768 -23.15 48.15 14.99
CA GLN A 768 -23.33 48.75 13.67
C GLN A 768 -22.16 49.67 13.25
N ALA A 769 -21.57 50.40 14.21
CA ALA A 769 -20.41 51.25 13.96
C ALA A 769 -19.13 50.46 13.61
N ARG A 770 -19.08 49.17 13.94
CA ARG A 770 -17.90 48.30 13.78
C ARG A 770 -18.07 47.22 12.70
N LEU A 771 -19.31 46.89 12.29
CA LEU A 771 -19.65 45.83 11.32
C LEU A 771 -18.89 45.89 9.98
N PHE A 772 -18.48 47.08 9.55
CA PHE A 772 -17.78 47.27 8.28
C PHE A 772 -16.26 47.35 8.42
N SER A 773 -15.73 47.03 9.60
CA SER A 773 -14.30 46.77 9.77
C SER A 773 -14.03 45.27 9.60
N ALA A 774 -12.95 44.94 8.89
CA ALA A 774 -12.59 43.54 8.64
C ALA A 774 -12.36 42.80 9.97
N PHE A 775 -12.78 41.53 10.04
CA PHE A 775 -12.57 40.63 11.18
C PHE A 775 -13.30 40.97 12.48
N VAL A 776 -14.27 41.89 12.45
CA VAL A 776 -15.11 42.15 13.62
C VAL A 776 -16.34 41.25 13.60
N GLN A 777 -16.38 40.31 14.54
CA GLN A 777 -17.58 39.56 14.91
C GLN A 777 -18.25 40.26 16.11
N VAL A 778 -19.59 40.25 16.13
CA VAL A 778 -20.39 40.79 17.24
C VAL A 778 -20.35 39.79 18.41
N ASP A 779 -20.47 40.22 19.67
CA ASP A 779 -20.46 39.31 20.81
C ASP A 779 -21.86 38.69 21.04
N GLY A 780 -21.98 37.35 21.02
CA GLY A 780 -23.24 36.66 21.31
C GLY A 780 -23.23 35.13 21.12
N PRO A 781 -24.19 34.38 21.69
CA PRO A 781 -24.20 32.91 21.70
C PRO A 781 -24.30 32.25 20.31
N ARG A 782 -24.63 33.01 19.25
CA ARG A 782 -24.62 32.57 17.84
C ARG A 782 -23.63 33.32 16.96
N ALA A 783 -22.81 34.19 17.54
CA ALA A 783 -21.93 35.07 16.78
C ALA A 783 -20.57 34.43 16.40
N ARG A 784 -20.32 33.19 16.84
CA ARG A 784 -19.09 32.41 16.52
C ARG A 784 -19.13 31.64 15.21
N GLN A 785 -20.11 31.90 14.34
CA GLN A 785 -20.17 31.28 13.03
C GLN A 785 -19.88 32.36 11.99
N GLY A 786 -18.75 32.29 11.27
CA GLY A 786 -18.41 33.14 10.12
C GLY A 786 -17.36 34.23 10.38
N ALA A 787 -16.43 34.44 9.45
CA ALA A 787 -15.22 35.24 9.64
C ALA A 787 -15.37 36.78 9.66
N GLY A 788 -16.59 37.31 9.61
CA GLY A 788 -16.83 38.76 9.61
C GLY A 788 -16.37 39.49 8.34
N LEU A 789 -16.06 38.78 7.27
CA LEU A 789 -15.51 39.34 6.02
C LEU A 789 -16.56 39.67 4.97
N GLY A 790 -17.64 38.89 4.88
CA GLY A 790 -18.60 38.97 3.77
C GLY A 790 -19.28 40.35 3.60
N LEU A 791 -19.53 41.09 4.68
CA LEU A 791 -20.16 42.42 4.61
C LEU A 791 -19.17 43.49 4.11
N VAL A 792 -17.89 43.39 4.51
CA VAL A 792 -16.82 44.27 4.06
C VAL A 792 -16.55 44.06 2.58
N ILE A 793 -16.44 42.80 2.14
CA ILE A 793 -16.30 42.43 0.72
C ILE A 793 -17.49 42.96 -0.09
N SER A 794 -18.72 42.80 0.42
CA SER A 794 -19.92 43.27 -0.28
C SER A 794 -19.94 44.79 -0.46
N ARG A 795 -19.50 45.55 0.55
CA ARG A 795 -19.39 47.02 0.45
C ARG A 795 -18.34 47.41 -0.58
N THR A 796 -17.13 46.84 -0.51
CA THR A 796 -16.06 47.23 -1.43
C THR A 796 -16.35 46.82 -2.88
N LEU A 797 -17.00 45.68 -3.11
CA LEU A 797 -17.46 45.30 -4.45
C LEU A 797 -18.53 46.27 -4.98
N ALA A 798 -19.47 46.69 -4.14
CA ALA A 798 -20.46 47.71 -4.52
C ALA A 798 -19.79 49.05 -4.87
N GLU A 799 -18.79 49.48 -4.12
CA GLU A 799 -18.00 50.69 -4.38
C GLU A 799 -17.19 50.59 -5.68
N LEU A 800 -16.54 49.45 -5.95
CA LEU A 800 -15.83 49.20 -7.21
C LEU A 800 -16.77 49.25 -8.42
N MET A 801 -18.03 48.85 -8.24
CA MET A 801 -19.08 48.94 -9.26
C MET A 801 -19.72 50.33 -9.37
N GLY A 802 -19.17 51.35 -8.67
CA GLY A 802 -19.68 52.73 -8.69
C GLY A 802 -20.95 52.95 -7.86
N GLY A 803 -21.18 52.10 -6.86
CA GLY A 803 -22.33 52.10 -5.98
C GLY A 803 -22.00 52.28 -4.50
N ALA A 804 -22.99 52.06 -3.65
CA ALA A 804 -22.84 52.11 -2.20
C ALA A 804 -23.74 51.09 -1.49
N LEU A 805 -23.27 50.55 -0.37
CA LEU A 805 -24.02 49.65 0.51
C LEU A 805 -24.31 50.37 1.84
N SER A 806 -25.58 50.41 2.23
CA SER A 806 -26.03 50.97 3.52
C SER A 806 -26.81 49.93 4.32
N LEU A 807 -26.70 50.00 5.65
CA LEU A 807 -27.37 49.08 6.57
C LEU A 807 -28.18 49.87 7.60
N GLN A 808 -29.41 49.42 7.84
CA GLN A 808 -30.31 49.91 8.87
C GLN A 808 -30.78 48.72 9.70
N SER A 809 -30.49 48.72 11.00
CA SER A 809 -30.90 47.63 11.88
C SER A 809 -31.41 48.17 13.20
N VAL A 810 -32.40 47.48 13.78
CA VAL A 810 -32.92 47.75 15.11
C VAL A 810 -32.93 46.43 15.87
N GLU A 811 -32.25 46.41 17.02
CA GLU A 811 -32.15 45.25 17.88
C GLU A 811 -33.55 44.73 18.27
N GLY A 812 -33.77 43.43 18.10
CA GLY A 812 -35.04 42.74 18.32
C GLY A 812 -36.10 42.89 17.20
N VAL A 813 -35.84 43.68 16.15
CA VAL A 813 -36.80 43.93 15.06
C VAL A 813 -36.34 43.37 13.71
N GLY A 814 -35.03 43.40 13.43
CA GLY A 814 -34.43 42.87 12.21
C GLY A 814 -33.52 43.84 11.48
N THR A 815 -32.93 43.41 10.37
CA THR A 815 -31.97 44.20 9.59
C THR A 815 -32.47 44.44 8.16
N ARG A 816 -32.16 45.62 7.63
CA ARG A 816 -32.31 45.97 6.21
C ARG A 816 -30.96 46.40 5.66
N VAL A 817 -30.51 45.72 4.61
CA VAL A 817 -29.32 46.10 3.85
C VAL A 817 -29.73 46.53 2.46
N GLN A 818 -29.28 47.71 2.05
CA GLN A 818 -29.57 48.33 0.76
C GLN A 818 -28.28 48.49 -0.03
N VAL A 819 -28.25 47.97 -1.25
CA VAL A 819 -27.15 48.15 -2.22
C VAL A 819 -27.67 49.01 -3.37
N SER A 820 -26.99 50.12 -3.62
CA SER A 820 -27.31 51.09 -4.67
C SER A 820 -26.25 51.04 -5.76
N LEU A 821 -26.65 50.88 -7.02
CA LEU A 821 -25.73 50.75 -8.18
C LEU A 821 -26.20 51.60 -9.36
N ARG A 822 -25.26 52.04 -10.20
CA ARG A 822 -25.53 52.74 -11.46
C ARG A 822 -24.90 51.96 -12.61
N LEU A 823 -25.71 51.20 -13.34
CA LEU A 823 -25.21 50.28 -14.36
C LEU A 823 -25.66 50.70 -15.76
N PRO A 824 -24.78 50.64 -16.78
CA PRO A 824 -25.17 50.93 -18.16
C PRO A 824 -26.24 49.95 -18.65
N VAL A 825 -27.26 50.45 -19.33
CA VAL A 825 -28.29 49.62 -19.96
C VAL A 825 -27.73 49.02 -21.24
N CYS A 826 -28.03 47.75 -21.51
CA CYS A 826 -27.68 47.10 -22.76
C CYS A 826 -28.90 46.41 -23.38
N GLU A 827 -28.84 46.16 -24.68
CA GLU A 827 -29.84 45.35 -25.36
C GLU A 827 -29.64 43.87 -25.03
N ALA A 828 -30.73 43.10 -25.05
CA ALA A 828 -30.65 41.66 -24.85
C ALA A 828 -29.77 41.05 -25.95
N PRO A 829 -28.77 40.20 -25.61
CA PRO A 829 -27.99 39.49 -26.60
C PRO A 829 -28.93 38.63 -27.46
N ALA A 830 -28.68 38.59 -28.78
CA ALA A 830 -29.45 37.79 -29.72
C ALA A 830 -29.51 36.33 -29.23
N GLN A 831 -30.72 35.85 -28.91
CA GLN A 831 -30.91 34.53 -28.32
C GLN A 831 -30.41 33.44 -29.26
N ALA A 832 -29.39 32.69 -28.85
CA ALA A 832 -29.25 31.32 -29.32
C ALA A 832 -30.40 30.51 -28.70
N ASP A 833 -31.14 29.81 -29.55
CA ASP A 833 -32.39 29.12 -29.28
C ASP A 833 -32.37 28.33 -27.94
N PRO A 834 -33.16 28.71 -26.92
CA PRO A 834 -33.20 28.04 -25.63
C PRO A 834 -34.09 26.79 -25.67
N GLN A 835 -33.87 25.93 -26.66
CA GLN A 835 -34.41 24.56 -26.73
C GLN A 835 -33.27 23.55 -26.54
N LEU A 836 -32.59 23.63 -25.40
CA LEU A 836 -31.93 22.46 -24.82
C LEU A 836 -32.68 22.12 -23.55
N THR A 837 -33.83 21.47 -23.78
CA THR A 837 -34.52 20.67 -22.78
C THR A 837 -33.50 19.81 -22.04
N THR A 838 -33.49 19.95 -20.72
CA THR A 838 -32.98 18.99 -19.76
C THR A 838 -33.65 17.64 -20.01
N HIS A 839 -33.13 16.89 -20.98
CA HIS A 839 -33.32 15.46 -21.06
C HIS A 839 -32.23 14.84 -20.19
N GLU A 840 -32.63 14.37 -19.01
CA GLU A 840 -31.92 13.31 -18.31
C GLU A 840 -31.91 12.09 -19.24
N SER A 841 -30.91 12.02 -20.11
CA SER A 841 -30.66 10.87 -20.97
C SER A 841 -29.28 10.36 -20.64
N ASN A 842 -29.18 9.11 -20.20
CA ASN A 842 -27.93 8.36 -20.09
C ASN A 842 -27.19 8.43 -21.42
N SER A 843 -26.23 9.34 -21.55
CA SER A 843 -25.19 9.26 -22.58
C SER A 843 -24.32 8.05 -22.27
N GLY A 844 -24.03 7.22 -23.27
CA GLY A 844 -23.12 6.09 -23.12
C GLY A 844 -21.73 6.47 -22.59
N PRO A 845 -20.90 5.48 -22.21
CA PRO A 845 -19.57 5.74 -21.65
C PRO A 845 -18.67 6.48 -22.65
N LEU A 846 -18.08 7.60 -22.21
CA LEU A 846 -17.07 8.36 -22.97
C LEU A 846 -15.67 7.78 -22.69
N ASN A 847 -14.78 7.85 -23.67
CA ASN A 847 -13.34 7.58 -23.48
C ASN A 847 -12.61 8.90 -23.21
N ILE A 848 -12.17 9.09 -21.97
CA ILE A 848 -11.61 10.34 -21.47
C ILE A 848 -10.12 10.16 -21.15
N LEU A 849 -9.27 11.02 -21.73
CA LEU A 849 -7.85 11.10 -21.38
C LEU A 849 -7.67 12.17 -20.29
N VAL A 850 -7.19 11.79 -19.11
CA VAL A 850 -6.91 12.70 -18.00
C VAL A 850 -5.40 12.86 -17.84
N VAL A 851 -4.93 14.11 -17.79
CA VAL A 851 -3.52 14.48 -17.72
C VAL A 851 -3.29 15.41 -16.53
N ASP A 852 -2.48 14.98 -15.58
CA ASP A 852 -2.10 15.75 -14.38
C ASP A 852 -0.77 15.19 -13.85
N ASP A 853 0.10 16.06 -13.35
CA ASP A 853 1.42 15.68 -12.84
C ASP A 853 1.39 15.20 -11.38
N TYR A 854 0.25 15.35 -10.71
CA TYR A 854 0.07 14.94 -9.34
C TYR A 854 -0.80 13.67 -9.21
N PRO A 855 -0.24 12.55 -8.70
CA PRO A 855 -0.94 11.25 -8.65
C PRO A 855 -2.29 11.27 -7.93
N ALA A 856 -2.45 12.11 -6.90
CA ALA A 856 -3.72 12.20 -6.18
C ALA A 856 -4.84 12.83 -7.02
N ASN A 857 -4.52 13.79 -7.90
CA ASN A 857 -5.50 14.40 -8.81
C ASN A 857 -5.92 13.40 -9.89
N LEU A 858 -4.97 12.64 -10.44
CA LEU A 858 -5.25 11.56 -11.39
C LEU A 858 -6.22 10.54 -10.79
N LEU A 859 -5.93 10.02 -9.59
CA LEU A 859 -6.78 9.06 -8.90
C LEU A 859 -8.18 9.64 -8.59
N LEU A 860 -8.25 10.89 -8.17
CA LEU A 860 -9.53 11.54 -7.87
C LEU A 860 -10.39 11.69 -9.12
N LEU A 861 -9.83 12.24 -10.20
CA LEU A 861 -10.55 12.43 -11.46
C LEU A 861 -10.93 11.10 -12.09
N GLU A 862 -10.07 10.08 -12.01
CA GLU A 862 -10.38 8.71 -12.42
C GLU A 862 -11.64 8.20 -11.70
N ARG A 863 -11.64 8.23 -10.36
CA ARG A 863 -12.76 7.74 -9.56
C ARG A 863 -14.02 8.55 -9.78
N GLN A 864 -13.91 9.87 -9.93
CA GLN A 864 -15.06 10.74 -10.20
C GLN A 864 -15.70 10.44 -11.57
N LEU A 865 -14.90 10.26 -12.62
CA LEU A 865 -15.38 9.96 -13.97
C LEU A 865 -15.89 8.52 -14.11
N GLN A 866 -15.25 7.55 -13.44
CA GLN A 866 -15.75 6.17 -13.34
C GLN A 866 -17.10 6.12 -12.60
N THR A 867 -17.27 6.90 -11.53
CA THR A 867 -18.55 7.04 -10.82
C THR A 867 -19.64 7.64 -11.71
N LEU A 868 -19.27 8.47 -12.69
CA LEU A 868 -20.17 9.02 -13.70
C LEU A 868 -20.39 8.07 -14.90
N GLY A 869 -19.77 6.88 -14.91
CA GLY A 869 -19.96 5.85 -15.94
C GLY A 869 -19.10 6.04 -17.19
N HIS A 870 -17.91 6.63 -17.08
CA HIS A 870 -16.99 6.85 -18.21
C HIS A 870 -15.70 6.03 -18.10
N HIS A 871 -15.08 5.75 -19.25
CA HIS A 871 -13.78 5.12 -19.33
C HIS A 871 -12.67 6.17 -19.27
N VAL A 872 -11.66 5.93 -18.44
CA VAL A 872 -10.60 6.91 -18.17
C VAL A 872 -9.25 6.31 -18.50
N THR A 873 -8.43 7.06 -19.24
CA THR A 873 -7.01 6.77 -19.46
C THR A 873 -6.19 7.87 -18.80
N LEU A 874 -5.19 7.50 -17.99
CA LEU A 874 -4.41 8.46 -17.19
C LEU A 874 -3.03 8.74 -17.80
N ALA A 875 -2.58 9.98 -17.82
CA ALA A 875 -1.22 10.34 -18.22
C ALA A 875 -0.60 11.31 -17.20
N GLU A 876 0.66 11.06 -16.84
CA GLU A 876 1.37 11.82 -15.80
C GLU A 876 2.04 13.11 -16.33
N ASN A 877 2.09 13.29 -17.66
CA ASN A 877 2.60 14.50 -18.30
C ASN A 877 2.10 14.62 -19.74
N GLY A 878 2.34 15.79 -20.36
CA GLY A 878 1.90 16.06 -21.73
C GLY A 878 2.54 15.17 -22.80
N GLU A 879 3.79 14.70 -22.65
CA GLU A 879 4.42 13.82 -23.65
C GLU A 879 3.76 12.44 -23.71
N ILE A 880 3.52 11.84 -22.53
CA ILE A 880 2.82 10.55 -22.43
C ILE A 880 1.38 10.70 -22.92
N ALA A 881 0.71 11.81 -22.58
CA ALA A 881 -0.64 12.09 -23.05
C ALA A 881 -0.69 12.18 -24.58
N LEU A 882 0.27 12.87 -25.20
CA LEU A 882 0.36 12.99 -26.66
C LEU A 882 0.60 11.64 -27.33
N ALA A 883 1.47 10.79 -26.78
CA ALA A 883 1.71 9.45 -27.30
C ALA A 883 0.43 8.60 -27.27
N ARG A 884 -0.29 8.59 -26.14
CA ARG A 884 -1.54 7.84 -26.00
C ARG A 884 -2.65 8.38 -26.90
N TRP A 885 -2.75 9.70 -27.05
CA TRP A 885 -3.68 10.34 -27.98
C TRP A 885 -3.40 9.97 -29.44
N GLN A 886 -2.16 9.66 -29.81
CA GLN A 886 -1.82 9.18 -31.15
C GLN A 886 -2.18 7.70 -31.37
N GLU A 887 -2.18 6.89 -30.31
CA GLU A 887 -2.47 5.44 -30.34
C GLU A 887 -3.97 5.13 -30.30
N ALA A 888 -4.76 5.95 -29.60
CA ALA A 888 -6.19 5.72 -29.36
C ALA A 888 -7.02 6.99 -29.61
N ARG A 889 -8.33 6.81 -29.87
CA ARG A 889 -9.28 7.92 -29.97
C ARG A 889 -9.91 8.20 -28.61
N PHE A 890 -9.94 9.49 -28.25
CA PHE A 890 -10.59 9.98 -27.04
C PHE A 890 -11.71 10.95 -27.40
N ASP A 891 -12.83 10.86 -26.69
CA ASP A 891 -13.98 11.76 -26.84
C ASP A 891 -13.74 13.10 -26.11
N LEU A 892 -12.90 13.07 -25.07
CA LEU A 892 -12.55 14.22 -24.25
C LEU A 892 -11.13 14.09 -23.70
N VAL A 893 -10.38 15.19 -23.70
CA VAL A 893 -9.10 15.33 -22.99
C VAL A 893 -9.29 16.33 -21.85
N ILE A 894 -8.91 15.95 -20.63
CA ILE A 894 -8.85 16.84 -19.46
C ILE A 894 -7.38 16.97 -19.09
N THR A 895 -6.81 18.18 -19.13
CA THR A 895 -5.38 18.40 -18.87
C THR A 895 -5.15 19.50 -17.86
N ASP A 896 -4.23 19.30 -16.91
CA ASP A 896 -3.72 20.41 -16.09
C ASP A 896 -2.98 21.41 -16.99
N CYS A 897 -3.23 22.71 -16.79
CA CYS A 897 -2.58 23.79 -17.51
C CYS A 897 -1.09 23.92 -17.15
N SER A 898 -0.70 23.56 -15.93
CA SER A 898 0.68 23.68 -15.44
C SER A 898 1.24 22.30 -15.08
N MET A 899 2.09 21.74 -15.94
CA MET A 899 2.76 20.45 -15.73
C MET A 899 4.22 20.54 -16.20
N PRO A 900 5.16 19.81 -15.58
CA PRO A 900 6.54 19.71 -16.03
C PRO A 900 6.65 18.95 -17.37
N VAL A 901 7.80 19.11 -18.04
CA VAL A 901 8.13 18.52 -19.36
C VAL A 901 7.33 19.12 -20.52
N MET A 902 6.00 18.94 -20.52
CA MET A 902 5.08 19.52 -21.49
C MET A 902 3.83 19.99 -20.77
N ASP A 903 3.60 21.31 -20.79
CA ASP A 903 2.44 21.91 -20.15
C ASP A 903 1.14 21.67 -20.94
N GLY A 904 -0.02 21.84 -20.30
CA GLY A 904 -1.31 21.59 -20.95
C GLY A 904 -1.56 22.48 -22.17
N HIS A 905 -1.00 23.68 -22.21
CA HIS A 905 -1.12 24.57 -23.36
C HIS A 905 -0.31 24.08 -24.56
N GLU A 906 0.90 23.59 -24.33
CA GLU A 906 1.77 23.01 -25.34
C GLU A 906 1.18 21.70 -25.87
N LEU A 907 0.70 20.82 -24.98
CA LEU A 907 -0.04 19.62 -25.34
C LEU A 907 -1.22 19.97 -26.27
N THR A 908 -2.03 20.95 -25.89
CA THR A 908 -3.20 21.38 -26.68
C THR A 908 -2.80 21.89 -28.05
N ARG A 909 -1.79 22.78 -28.14
CA ARG A 909 -1.28 23.28 -29.43
C ARG A 909 -0.82 22.15 -30.34
N ARG A 910 -0.18 21.12 -29.76
CA ARG A 910 0.36 19.99 -30.50
C ARG A 910 -0.73 19.05 -30.99
N ILE A 911 -1.74 18.78 -30.17
CA ILE A 911 -2.94 18.04 -30.58
C ILE A 911 -3.65 18.77 -31.73
N ARG A 912 -3.88 20.09 -31.61
CA ARG A 912 -4.53 20.90 -32.66
C ARG A 912 -3.73 20.92 -33.97
N SER A 913 -2.40 20.98 -33.91
CA SER A 913 -1.54 20.86 -35.11
C SER A 913 -1.71 19.51 -35.80
N LEU A 914 -1.69 18.41 -35.04
CA LEU A 914 -1.85 17.05 -35.57
C LEU A 914 -3.26 16.81 -36.13
N GLU A 915 -4.30 17.36 -35.51
CA GLU A 915 -5.66 17.33 -36.04
C GLU A 915 -5.74 18.02 -37.41
N GLY A 916 -5.11 19.20 -37.53
CA GLY A 916 -5.00 19.94 -38.79
C GLY A 916 -4.22 19.17 -39.88
N GLU A 917 -3.07 18.58 -39.53
CA GLU A 917 -2.26 17.77 -40.46
C GLU A 917 -2.98 16.50 -40.93
N ARG A 918 -3.77 15.86 -40.05
CA ARG A 918 -4.48 14.60 -40.32
C ARG A 918 -5.91 14.80 -40.83
N GLY A 919 -6.38 16.04 -40.93
CA GLY A 919 -7.76 16.36 -41.31
C GLY A 919 -8.81 15.81 -40.33
N LEU A 920 -8.45 15.65 -39.05
CA LEU A 920 -9.36 15.18 -38.01
C LEU A 920 -10.22 16.35 -37.48
N PRO A 921 -11.47 16.10 -37.08
CA PRO A 921 -12.25 17.11 -36.37
C PRO A 921 -11.60 17.44 -35.02
N ALA A 922 -11.69 18.70 -34.60
CA ALA A 922 -11.17 19.15 -33.32
C ALA A 922 -11.88 18.41 -32.17
N GLY A 923 -11.14 17.54 -31.46
CA GLY A 923 -11.62 16.85 -30.26
C GLY A 923 -11.80 17.82 -29.10
N ARG A 924 -12.64 17.47 -28.11
CA ARG A 924 -12.90 18.36 -26.96
C ARG A 924 -11.75 18.30 -25.96
N ILE A 925 -11.20 19.45 -25.58
CA ILE A 925 -10.10 19.59 -24.63
C ILE A 925 -10.49 20.58 -23.52
N LEU A 926 -10.50 20.11 -22.28
CA LEU A 926 -10.76 20.90 -21.08
C LEU A 926 -9.44 21.13 -20.31
N GLY A 927 -9.07 22.39 -20.13
CA GLY A 927 -7.96 22.77 -19.26
C GLY A 927 -8.39 22.81 -17.79
N VAL A 928 -7.53 22.38 -16.88
CA VAL A 928 -7.74 22.47 -15.43
C VAL A 928 -6.63 23.30 -14.82
N THR A 929 -6.95 24.30 -14.00
CA THR A 929 -5.93 25.14 -13.34
C THR A 929 -6.23 25.40 -11.87
N ALA A 930 -5.18 25.56 -11.07
CA ALA A 930 -5.27 26.06 -9.69
C ALA A 930 -5.39 27.58 -9.62
N ASN A 931 -5.10 28.31 -10.70
CA ASN A 931 -5.14 29.77 -10.74
C ASN A 931 -6.45 30.30 -11.34
N ALA A 932 -7.34 30.83 -10.49
CA ALA A 932 -8.64 31.37 -10.89
C ALA A 932 -8.59 32.78 -11.54
N GLN A 933 -7.46 33.18 -12.14
CA GLN A 933 -7.33 34.47 -12.81
C GLN A 933 -7.95 34.44 -14.21
N ALA A 934 -8.61 35.54 -14.59
CA ALA A 934 -9.22 35.71 -15.90
C ALA A 934 -8.21 35.64 -17.06
N GLU A 935 -6.98 36.09 -16.81
CA GLU A 935 -5.86 36.01 -17.75
C GLU A 935 -5.52 34.56 -18.09
N GLU A 936 -5.57 33.65 -17.11
CA GLU A 936 -5.28 32.23 -17.31
C GLU A 936 -6.37 31.54 -18.13
N ARG A 937 -7.65 31.88 -17.88
CA ARG A 937 -8.76 31.42 -18.73
C ARG A 937 -8.59 31.88 -20.18
N THR A 938 -8.19 33.14 -20.37
CA THR A 938 -7.94 33.71 -21.71
C THR A 938 -6.78 32.97 -22.40
N ARG A 939 -5.73 32.63 -21.65
CA ARG A 939 -4.57 31.86 -22.12
C ARG A 939 -4.94 30.43 -22.52
N CYS A 940 -5.82 29.77 -21.76
CA CYS A 940 -6.32 28.42 -22.07
C CYS A 940 -7.06 28.41 -23.42
N LEU A 941 -8.00 29.34 -23.61
CA LEU A 941 -8.75 29.47 -24.87
C LEU A 941 -7.82 29.81 -26.04
N ALA A 942 -6.86 30.71 -25.85
CA ALA A 942 -5.89 31.07 -26.88
C ALA A 942 -4.98 29.89 -27.29
N SER A 943 -4.75 28.93 -26.40
CA SER A 943 -3.98 27.71 -26.72
C SER A 943 -4.76 26.64 -27.51
N GLY A 944 -6.07 26.84 -27.72
CA GLY A 944 -6.94 25.92 -28.45
C GLY A 944 -7.76 24.98 -27.58
N MET A 945 -7.82 25.22 -26.26
CA MET A 945 -8.72 24.49 -25.34
C MET A 945 -10.15 25.02 -25.50
N ASP A 946 -11.14 24.15 -25.31
CA ASP A 946 -12.55 24.51 -25.44
C ASP A 946 -13.09 25.19 -24.18
N GLU A 947 -12.59 24.80 -23.00
CA GLU A 947 -13.00 25.37 -21.72
C GLU A 947 -11.91 25.22 -20.66
N CYS A 948 -12.01 25.99 -19.57
CA CYS A 948 -11.08 25.96 -18.45
C CYS A 948 -11.85 25.81 -17.13
N LEU A 949 -11.49 24.80 -16.34
CA LEU A 949 -12.04 24.46 -15.03
C LEU A 949 -11.06 24.81 -13.91
N PHE A 950 -11.59 25.13 -12.74
CA PHE A 950 -10.80 25.52 -11.57
C PHE A 950 -10.80 24.44 -10.50
N LYS A 951 -9.62 24.15 -9.94
CA LYS A 951 -9.47 23.22 -8.80
C LYS A 951 -10.00 23.90 -7.50
N PRO A 952 -10.72 23.19 -6.60
CA PRO A 952 -11.10 21.77 -6.67
C PRO A 952 -12.33 21.51 -7.57
N ILE A 953 -12.29 20.41 -8.34
CA ILE A 953 -13.39 20.03 -9.23
C ILE A 953 -14.29 18.99 -8.54
N GLY A 954 -15.57 19.34 -8.35
CA GLY A 954 -16.58 18.43 -7.83
C GLY A 954 -17.33 17.65 -8.93
N LEU A 955 -17.98 16.54 -8.54
CA LEU A 955 -18.76 15.67 -9.43
C LEU A 955 -19.84 16.41 -10.24
N ARG A 956 -20.54 17.38 -9.63
CA ARG A 956 -21.57 18.18 -10.32
C ARG A 956 -21.00 19.05 -11.43
N THR A 957 -19.85 19.67 -11.17
CA THR A 957 -19.14 20.50 -12.15
C THR A 957 -18.68 19.63 -13.31
N LEU A 958 -18.02 18.50 -13.04
CA LEU A 958 -17.65 17.52 -14.07
C LEU A 958 -18.86 17.10 -14.92
N LYS A 959 -19.96 16.68 -14.28
CA LYS A 959 -21.19 16.27 -14.97
C LYS A 959 -21.75 17.34 -15.93
N THR A 960 -21.60 18.62 -15.58
CA THR A 960 -22.13 19.74 -16.39
C THR A 960 -21.27 20.01 -17.62
N HIS A 961 -19.95 19.77 -17.54
CA HIS A 961 -18.99 20.08 -18.62
C HIS A 961 -18.67 18.87 -19.52
N LEU A 962 -19.19 17.69 -19.20
CA LEU A 962 -19.06 16.51 -20.05
C LEU A 962 -19.93 16.65 -21.32
N PRO A 963 -19.40 16.24 -22.50
CA PRO A 963 -20.15 16.34 -23.75
C PRO A 963 -21.38 15.43 -23.74
N GLN A 964 -22.55 16.02 -23.98
CA GLN A 964 -23.78 15.27 -24.24
C GLN A 964 -23.73 14.73 -25.67
N LEU A 965 -23.43 13.44 -25.84
CA LEU A 965 -23.54 12.78 -27.14
C LEU A 965 -25.01 12.83 -27.59
N ARG A 966 -25.27 13.47 -28.74
CA ARG A 966 -26.57 13.33 -29.42
C ARG A 966 -26.80 11.85 -29.70
N PRO A 967 -28.03 11.32 -29.51
CA PRO A 967 -28.33 9.96 -29.89
C PRO A 967 -28.14 9.82 -31.41
N GLN A 968 -27.00 9.24 -31.80
CA GLN A 968 -26.94 8.55 -33.08
C GLN A 968 -27.90 7.35 -32.98
N GLN A 969 -28.54 7.07 -34.11
CA GLN A 969 -29.52 6.00 -34.32
C GLN A 969 -29.19 4.73 -33.52
N PRO A 970 -30.21 3.99 -33.04
CA PRO A 970 -30.03 2.86 -32.16
C PRO A 970 -28.95 1.93 -32.71
N SER A 971 -27.78 1.98 -32.09
CA SER A 971 -26.82 0.89 -32.14
C SER A 971 -27.58 -0.36 -31.68
N PRO A 972 -27.37 -1.52 -32.33
CA PRO A 972 -28.07 -2.73 -31.96
C PRO A 972 -27.88 -2.95 -30.46
N GLU A 973 -28.95 -3.32 -29.75
CA GLU A 973 -28.85 -3.72 -28.34
C GLU A 973 -27.61 -4.60 -28.14
N PRO A 974 -26.81 -4.37 -27.08
CA PRO A 974 -25.64 -5.20 -26.82
C PRO A 974 -26.11 -6.66 -26.81
N PHE A 975 -25.55 -7.45 -27.73
CA PHE A 975 -25.92 -8.84 -27.86
C PHE A 975 -25.42 -9.58 -26.62
N HIS A 976 -26.34 -9.90 -25.71
CA HIS A 976 -26.00 -10.64 -24.50
C HIS A 976 -25.77 -12.12 -24.84
N SER A 977 -24.63 -12.67 -24.44
CA SER A 977 -24.35 -14.09 -24.68
C SER A 977 -25.24 -14.99 -23.79
N GLY A 978 -25.75 -14.43 -22.69
CA GLY A 978 -26.52 -15.12 -21.66
C GLY A 978 -25.63 -15.76 -20.60
N PHE A 979 -24.40 -15.26 -20.41
CA PHE A 979 -23.52 -15.64 -19.33
C PHE A 979 -23.99 -15.04 -18.00
N ASP A 980 -24.12 -15.88 -16.97
CA ASP A 980 -24.49 -15.46 -15.62
C ASP A 980 -23.41 -15.92 -14.63
N LEU A 981 -22.77 -14.95 -13.98
CA LEU A 981 -21.75 -15.20 -12.96
C LEU A 981 -22.32 -15.98 -11.76
N ALA A 982 -23.60 -15.81 -11.43
CA ALA A 982 -24.25 -16.52 -10.34
C ALA A 982 -24.33 -18.04 -10.60
N GLU A 983 -24.56 -18.46 -11.86
CA GLU A 983 -24.54 -19.88 -12.20
C GLU A 983 -23.12 -20.47 -12.13
N LEU A 984 -22.09 -19.71 -12.50
CA LEU A 984 -20.69 -20.14 -12.36
C LEU A 984 -20.30 -20.29 -10.89
N ARG A 985 -20.71 -19.34 -10.04
CA ARG A 985 -20.52 -19.39 -8.59
C ARG A 985 -21.22 -20.60 -7.96
N HIS A 986 -22.41 -20.95 -8.43
CA HIS A 986 -23.09 -22.17 -7.99
C HIS A 986 -22.34 -23.45 -8.39
N LEU A 987 -21.63 -23.47 -9.53
CA LEU A 987 -20.80 -24.61 -9.95
C LEU A 987 -19.52 -24.75 -9.11
N THR A 988 -18.98 -23.64 -8.61
CA THR A 988 -17.79 -23.58 -7.76
C THR A 988 -18.10 -23.53 -6.27
N GLN A 989 -19.37 -23.69 -5.87
CA GLN A 989 -19.83 -23.61 -4.48
C GLN A 989 -19.44 -22.30 -3.76
N ASP A 990 -19.52 -21.18 -4.49
CA ASP A 990 -19.15 -19.84 -4.02
C ASP A 990 -17.66 -19.69 -3.61
N ASP A 991 -16.78 -20.62 -3.99
CA ASP A 991 -15.33 -20.43 -3.85
C ASP A 991 -14.82 -19.37 -4.83
N GLU A 992 -14.49 -18.18 -4.34
CA GLU A 992 -14.05 -17.05 -5.16
C GLU A 992 -12.73 -17.30 -5.90
N GLN A 993 -11.78 -18.05 -5.30
CA GLN A 993 -10.50 -18.35 -5.94
C GLN A 993 -10.70 -19.36 -7.08
N LEU A 994 -11.51 -20.39 -6.84
CA LEU A 994 -11.86 -21.36 -7.87
C LEU A 994 -12.70 -20.73 -8.98
N THR A 995 -13.65 -19.86 -8.63
CA THR A 995 -14.48 -19.09 -9.60
C THR A 995 -13.59 -18.23 -10.49
N ARG A 996 -12.65 -17.49 -9.89
CA ARG A 996 -11.69 -16.67 -10.63
C ARG A 996 -10.81 -17.51 -11.54
N HIS A 997 -10.23 -18.60 -11.02
CA HIS A 997 -9.37 -19.48 -11.81
C HIS A 997 -10.12 -20.12 -13.00
N LEU A 998 -11.35 -20.61 -12.79
CA LEU A 998 -12.19 -21.13 -13.86
C LEU A 998 -12.54 -20.05 -14.88
N LEU A 999 -12.88 -18.84 -14.43
CA LEU A 999 -13.22 -17.73 -15.30
C LEU A 999 -12.02 -17.25 -16.14
N GLU A 1000 -10.82 -17.23 -15.57
CA GLU A 1000 -9.55 -16.95 -16.28
C GLU A 1000 -9.27 -18.02 -17.34
N GLN A 1001 -9.38 -19.32 -16.99
CA GLN A 1001 -9.17 -20.41 -17.94
C GLN A 1001 -10.21 -20.43 -19.07
N LEU A 1002 -11.48 -20.16 -18.75
CA LEU A 1002 -12.55 -20.07 -19.75
C LEU A 1002 -12.36 -18.87 -20.68
N SER A 1003 -11.94 -17.72 -20.16
CA SER A 1003 -11.65 -16.53 -20.97
C SER A 1003 -10.51 -16.77 -21.95
N ILE A 1004 -9.44 -17.47 -21.51
CA ILE A 1004 -8.35 -17.90 -22.40
C ILE A 1004 -8.88 -18.85 -23.49
N SER A 1005 -9.64 -19.89 -23.11
CA SER A 1005 -10.20 -20.84 -24.07
C SER A 1005 -11.13 -20.19 -25.10
N VAL A 1006 -12.02 -19.28 -24.67
CA VAL A 1006 -12.94 -18.56 -25.56
C VAL A 1006 -12.18 -17.61 -26.49
N SER A 1007 -11.11 -16.98 -25.99
CA SER A 1007 -10.22 -16.14 -26.80
C SER A 1007 -9.52 -16.95 -27.90
N GLU A 1008 -8.99 -18.12 -27.56
CA GLU A 1008 -8.35 -19.05 -28.50
C GLU A 1008 -9.35 -19.59 -29.54
N ASP A 1009 -10.56 -19.94 -29.11
CA ASP A 1009 -11.64 -20.38 -29.99
C ASP A 1009 -12.09 -19.28 -30.96
N LEU A 1010 -12.22 -18.04 -30.48
CA LEU A 1010 -12.55 -16.88 -31.30
C LEU A 1010 -11.43 -16.57 -32.31
N ALA A 1011 -10.17 -16.65 -31.89
CA ALA A 1011 -9.02 -16.49 -32.77
C ALA A 1011 -8.96 -17.59 -33.84
N ALA A 1012 -9.20 -18.85 -33.46
CA ALA A 1012 -9.28 -19.97 -34.39
C ALA A 1012 -10.43 -19.81 -35.39
N LEU A 1013 -11.59 -19.30 -34.93
CA LEU A 1013 -12.75 -19.05 -35.79
C LEU A 1013 -12.51 -17.88 -36.76
N ARG A 1014 -11.75 -16.86 -36.36
CA ARG A 1014 -11.33 -15.74 -37.23
C ARG A 1014 -10.23 -16.12 -38.23
N ALA A 1015 -9.37 -17.08 -37.87
CA ALA A 1015 -8.28 -17.56 -38.73
C ALA A 1015 -8.77 -18.48 -39.86
N LEU A 1016 -9.97 -19.05 -39.76
CA LEU A 1016 -10.57 -19.84 -40.83
C LEU A 1016 -10.95 -18.94 -42.01
N ALA A 1017 -10.35 -19.21 -43.18
CA ALA A 1017 -10.70 -18.54 -44.42
C ALA A 1017 -12.19 -18.73 -44.78
N THR A 1018 -12.74 -17.82 -45.58
CA THR A 1018 -14.13 -17.89 -46.08
C THR A 1018 -14.43 -19.21 -46.80
N ASP A 1019 -13.43 -19.80 -47.45
CA ASP A 1019 -13.50 -21.09 -48.17
C ASP A 1019 -12.94 -22.28 -47.37
N ALA A 1020 -12.79 -22.16 -46.04
CA ALA A 1020 -12.25 -23.23 -45.22
C ALA A 1020 -13.10 -24.51 -45.29
N PRO A 1021 -12.47 -25.71 -45.34
CA PRO A 1021 -13.17 -26.98 -45.47
C PRO A 1021 -14.19 -27.15 -44.35
N ASP A 1022 -15.41 -27.52 -44.74
CA ASP A 1022 -16.58 -27.57 -43.85
C ASP A 1022 -16.38 -28.48 -42.62
N GLU A 1023 -15.50 -29.48 -42.72
CA GLU A 1023 -15.16 -30.37 -41.62
C GLU A 1023 -14.40 -29.67 -40.47
N ALA A 1024 -13.52 -28.72 -40.79
CA ALA A 1024 -12.77 -27.95 -39.79
C ALA A 1024 -13.68 -27.01 -38.99
N VAL A 1025 -14.67 -26.42 -39.67
CA VAL A 1025 -15.65 -25.50 -39.07
C VAL A 1025 -16.62 -26.27 -38.17
N ARG A 1026 -17.03 -27.47 -38.59
CA ARG A 1026 -17.84 -28.37 -37.77
C ARG A 1026 -17.10 -28.81 -36.52
N ALA A 1027 -15.83 -29.19 -36.63
CA ALA A 1027 -15.02 -29.60 -35.48
C ALA A 1027 -14.88 -28.46 -34.46
N LEU A 1028 -14.63 -27.24 -34.94
CA LEU A 1028 -14.51 -26.06 -34.09
C LEU A 1028 -15.85 -25.69 -33.43
N ALA A 1029 -16.95 -25.68 -34.17
CA ALA A 1029 -18.29 -25.43 -33.63
C ALA A 1029 -18.67 -26.48 -32.56
N HIS A 1030 -18.30 -27.75 -32.76
CA HIS A 1030 -18.57 -28.82 -31.79
C HIS A 1030 -17.78 -28.62 -30.49
N ARG A 1031 -16.50 -28.20 -30.57
CA ARG A 1031 -15.67 -27.88 -29.40
C ARG A 1031 -16.24 -26.70 -28.62
N ILE A 1032 -16.55 -25.61 -29.32
CA ILE A 1032 -17.12 -24.38 -28.71
C ILE A 1032 -18.45 -24.68 -28.03
N LYS A 1033 -19.31 -25.47 -28.68
CA LYS A 1033 -20.58 -25.93 -28.10
C LYS A 1033 -20.40 -26.70 -26.79
N GLY A 1034 -19.35 -27.53 -26.69
CA GLY A 1034 -19.02 -28.27 -25.48
C GLY A 1034 -18.72 -27.34 -24.31
N GLY A 1035 -17.84 -26.36 -24.52
CA GLY A 1035 -17.51 -25.33 -23.52
C GLY A 1035 -18.74 -24.52 -23.11
N ALA A 1036 -19.49 -24.00 -24.09
CA ALA A 1036 -20.67 -23.17 -23.84
C ALA A 1036 -21.80 -23.90 -23.09
N LYS A 1037 -21.97 -25.22 -23.29
CA LYS A 1037 -22.93 -26.04 -22.51
C LYS A 1037 -22.54 -26.19 -21.05
N MET A 1038 -21.25 -26.30 -20.77
CA MET A 1038 -20.74 -26.42 -19.40
C MET A 1038 -21.07 -25.17 -18.57
N ILE A 1039 -20.97 -23.99 -19.18
CA ILE A 1039 -21.29 -22.69 -18.57
C ILE A 1039 -22.69 -22.15 -18.92
N ARG A 1040 -23.54 -22.99 -19.52
CA ARG A 1040 -24.97 -22.70 -19.85
C ARG A 1040 -25.24 -21.46 -20.71
N VAL A 1041 -24.29 -21.03 -21.52
CA VAL A 1041 -24.42 -19.86 -22.42
C VAL A 1041 -25.27 -20.23 -23.65
N ARG A 1042 -26.58 -19.94 -23.58
CA ARG A 1042 -27.58 -20.41 -24.56
C ARG A 1042 -27.37 -19.81 -25.97
N ALA A 1043 -26.90 -18.57 -26.08
CA ALA A 1043 -26.71 -17.93 -27.38
C ALA A 1043 -25.61 -18.63 -28.20
N VAL A 1044 -24.44 -18.87 -27.59
CA VAL A 1044 -23.32 -19.56 -28.22
C VAL A 1044 -23.66 -21.00 -28.60
N VAL A 1045 -24.41 -21.71 -27.74
CA VAL A 1045 -24.88 -23.08 -28.05
C VAL A 1045 -25.80 -23.09 -29.27
N LYS A 1046 -26.72 -22.13 -29.36
CA LYS A 1046 -27.67 -22.02 -30.48
C LYS A 1046 -26.96 -21.73 -31.80
N ASP A 1047 -25.96 -20.85 -31.79
CA ASP A 1047 -25.20 -20.51 -33.00
C ASP A 1047 -24.33 -21.68 -33.47
N CYS A 1048 -23.75 -22.43 -32.54
CA CYS A 1048 -23.04 -23.67 -32.88
C CYS A 1048 -23.98 -24.73 -33.48
N GLU A 1049 -25.20 -24.88 -32.95
CA GLU A 1049 -26.22 -25.79 -33.51
C GLU A 1049 -26.69 -25.35 -34.90
N ALA A 1050 -26.76 -24.05 -35.16
CA ALA A 1050 -27.08 -23.51 -36.48
C ALA A 1050 -26.00 -23.88 -37.51
N ILE A 1051 -24.72 -23.84 -37.13
CA ILE A 1051 -23.60 -24.28 -37.99
C ILE A 1051 -23.66 -25.79 -38.24
N GLU A 1052 -23.88 -26.60 -37.20
CA GLU A 1052 -24.01 -28.06 -37.33
C GLU A 1052 -25.21 -28.45 -38.24
N HIS A 1053 -26.33 -27.74 -38.14
CA HIS A 1053 -27.52 -27.97 -38.98
C HIS A 1053 -27.34 -27.50 -40.44
N ALA A 1054 -26.70 -26.36 -40.66
CA ALA A 1054 -26.39 -25.88 -42.02
C ALA A 1054 -25.44 -26.87 -42.73
N HIS A 1055 -24.44 -27.38 -42.02
CA HIS A 1055 -23.54 -28.41 -42.52
C HIS A 1055 -24.27 -29.71 -42.86
N ALA A 1056 -25.15 -30.20 -41.99
CA ALA A 1056 -25.92 -31.43 -42.25
C ALA A 1056 -26.85 -31.33 -43.48
N ARG A 1057 -27.17 -30.12 -43.94
CA ARG A 1057 -27.99 -29.84 -45.12
C ARG A 1057 -27.17 -29.42 -46.35
N GLY A 1058 -25.84 -29.38 -46.25
CA GLY A 1058 -24.96 -28.93 -47.34
C GLY A 1058 -25.09 -27.44 -47.69
N LEU A 1059 -25.50 -26.60 -46.72
CA LEU A 1059 -25.66 -25.16 -46.90
C LEU A 1059 -24.37 -24.40 -46.49
N PRO A 1060 -24.02 -23.29 -47.17
CA PRO A 1060 -22.87 -22.48 -46.80
C PRO A 1060 -23.03 -21.89 -45.39
N THR A 1061 -21.96 -21.97 -44.58
CA THR A 1061 -21.97 -21.62 -43.15
C THR A 1061 -21.50 -20.19 -42.84
N VAL A 1062 -21.27 -19.35 -43.85
CA VAL A 1062 -20.62 -18.04 -43.71
C VAL A 1062 -21.39 -17.10 -42.79
N GLU A 1063 -22.72 -17.05 -42.91
CA GLU A 1063 -23.59 -16.18 -42.10
C GLU A 1063 -23.60 -16.64 -40.63
N GLN A 1064 -23.72 -17.95 -40.40
CA GLN A 1064 -23.73 -18.53 -39.06
C GLN A 1064 -22.36 -18.40 -38.36
N ARG A 1065 -21.25 -18.45 -39.12
CA ARG A 1065 -19.90 -18.17 -38.58
C ARG A 1065 -19.80 -16.74 -38.08
N GLY A 1066 -20.31 -15.76 -38.84
CA GLY A 1066 -20.33 -14.36 -38.43
C GLY A 1066 -21.14 -14.15 -37.14
N GLN A 1067 -22.27 -14.83 -37.02
CA GLN A 1067 -23.13 -14.76 -35.84
C GLN A 1067 -22.45 -15.39 -34.60
N LEU A 1068 -21.80 -16.55 -34.75
CA LEU A 1068 -21.03 -17.17 -33.68
C LEU A 1068 -19.84 -16.30 -33.22
N GLN A 1069 -19.18 -15.57 -34.14
CA GLN A 1069 -18.10 -14.63 -33.77
C GLN A 1069 -18.62 -13.49 -32.90
N VAL A 1070 -19.81 -12.96 -33.19
CA VAL A 1070 -20.44 -11.91 -32.37
C VAL A 1070 -20.78 -12.44 -30.99
N SER A 1071 -21.37 -13.63 -30.90
CA SER A 1071 -21.74 -14.26 -29.62
C SER A 1071 -20.54 -14.61 -28.75
N LEU A 1072 -19.42 -15.05 -29.34
CA LEU A 1072 -18.18 -15.33 -28.60
C LEU A 1072 -17.47 -14.06 -28.15
N GLN A 1073 -17.51 -12.99 -28.96
CA GLN A 1073 -16.95 -11.70 -28.56
C GLN A 1073 -17.73 -11.14 -27.35
N ALA A 1074 -19.07 -11.19 -27.40
CA ALA A 1074 -19.92 -10.80 -26.28
C ALA A 1074 -19.64 -11.61 -25.01
N LEU A 1075 -19.50 -12.93 -25.13
CA LEU A 1075 -19.16 -13.80 -23.99
C LEU A 1075 -17.81 -13.41 -23.35
N LEU A 1076 -16.82 -13.08 -24.17
CA LEU A 1076 -15.49 -12.74 -23.70
C LEU A 1076 -15.46 -11.38 -22.98
N ASP A 1077 -16.27 -10.43 -23.43
CA ASP A 1077 -16.43 -9.13 -22.79
C ASP A 1077 -17.19 -9.28 -21.45
N GLU A 1078 -18.27 -10.07 -21.40
CA GLU A 1078 -19.00 -10.40 -20.16
C GLU A 1078 -18.10 -11.13 -19.13
N MET A 1079 -17.22 -12.05 -19.57
CA MET A 1079 -16.25 -12.73 -18.69
C MET A 1079 -15.18 -11.78 -18.12
N ARG A 1080 -14.73 -10.79 -18.91
CA ARG A 1080 -13.79 -9.76 -18.44
C ARG A 1080 -14.42 -8.83 -17.41
N GLU A 1081 -15.67 -8.43 -17.63
CA GLU A 1081 -16.42 -7.66 -16.63
C GLU A 1081 -16.56 -8.43 -15.31
N ALA A 1082 -16.88 -9.72 -15.37
CA ALA A 1082 -16.96 -10.57 -14.19
C ALA A 1082 -15.60 -10.73 -13.47
N LEU A 1083 -14.47 -10.85 -14.19
CA LEU A 1083 -13.13 -10.87 -13.60
C LEU A 1083 -12.80 -9.56 -12.88
N ASN A 1084 -13.14 -8.43 -13.49
CA ASN A 1084 -12.95 -7.11 -12.91
C ASN A 1084 -13.83 -6.90 -11.67
N ALA A 1085 -15.06 -7.41 -11.69
CA ALA A 1085 -15.98 -7.35 -10.54
C ALA A 1085 -15.45 -8.15 -9.34
N ILE A 1086 -14.89 -9.35 -9.56
CA ILE A 1086 -14.25 -10.17 -8.51
C ILE A 1086 -12.98 -9.47 -7.97
N ALA A 1087 -12.19 -8.84 -8.83
CA ALA A 1087 -10.99 -8.12 -8.43
C ALA A 1087 -11.28 -6.83 -7.64
N ALA A 1088 -12.49 -6.27 -7.78
CA ALA A 1088 -12.93 -5.09 -7.03
C ALA A 1088 -13.57 -5.43 -5.66
N SER A 1089 -13.99 -6.68 -5.46
CA SER A 1089 -14.52 -7.18 -4.19
C SER A 1089 -13.48 -7.83 -3.28
N SER A 1090 -12.33 -8.24 -3.83
CA SER A 1090 -11.13 -8.70 -3.12
C SER A 1090 -10.22 -7.54 -2.73
#